data_AF-A0A974UBH9-F1
#
_entry.id   AF-A0A974UBH9-F1
#
_cell.length_a   1.000
_cell.length_b   1.000
_cell.length_c   1.000
_cell.angle_alpha   90.00
_cell.angle_beta   90.00
_cell.angle_gamma   90.00
#
_symmetry.space_group_name_H-M   'P 1'
#
loop_
_entity.id
_entity.type
_entity.pdbx_description
1 polymer ?
#
loop_
_entity_poly.entity_id
_entity_poly.type
_entity_poly.pdbx_seq_one_letter_code
_entity_poly.pdbx_strand_id
1 'polypeptide(L)'
;MNPKTHTRVSTFALFTLILILLTTGCQNLTPTTAAPTKATQSVSQPEASETAIPEEASQPTTDTSATDTPENAPTTPAFTPAPTLEDWREAPIMPEISDRVVEIYEEGQRLGRNPASFSVIGDCQSIPYVFMGPYGRGAQEPDASEIYLWNAIHYFDSSFKRWSVTSRGGFTAASILNALQADSEECKPGETPLTCEFRLNNPAFVFITLETWLTPDTIDRYEVYLRQILDTVIENGAVPILLTKADSSELRGERHVINPVIVNLAYEYQVPVVNFWRAAQYLDNFGIDPDREGFHLSQAGYNLKNTLALRTLYAVWTKVAGDEVETLTESTETAATETAEVFDPSSVEITSPNCSEGCVFFGTMQSLDGNLTAQGVYAYQLANATMVQVLPQGIDLQDVSDDSTRLLVNAGSTLMEVNLTTGEITQISDTFNDLGQLGAYWNETEDAVIYLDNSDPIETNTGSAFNLIPAPGTDTIYFDNGTCPSKDYCQSDGVFTLDAEGIIAPLTGYGQPIISPDGEWVAYVNPDAATAENYYHIYYMFVEDLETGISSRRPLYFQDEPGFEVYPEVESYAFSPDSSRLFILYNVYSEYYERSLRLQTYMWDANTGIIYNFGKVDGVSGSLNPRYTWSPDGNQILLFLTSLLDNGTYQIALYRTDLTSGEKLELVQNGLFSEMDYFYLTNVYWR
;
A
#
# COMPACT_ATOMS: atom_id res chain seq x y z
N MET A 1 10.42 -46.87 -69.27
CA MET A 1 11.87 -46.71 -69.48
C MET A 1 12.47 -46.12 -68.21
N ASN A 2 13.18 -46.95 -67.45
CA ASN A 2 14.09 -46.56 -66.35
C ASN A 2 15.43 -46.07 -66.94
N PRO A 3 16.43 -45.57 -66.18
CA PRO A 3 16.43 -44.91 -64.86
C PRO A 3 17.42 -43.71 -64.79
N LYS A 4 17.42 -42.92 -63.70
CA LYS A 4 18.61 -42.21 -63.21
C LYS A 4 18.74 -42.27 -61.69
N THR A 5 19.42 -43.33 -61.27
CA THR A 5 20.52 -43.37 -60.29
C THR A 5 20.45 -42.51 -59.01
N HIS A 6 20.06 -43.19 -57.91
CA HIS A 6 20.61 -42.96 -56.57
C HIS A 6 21.83 -43.88 -56.35
N THR A 7 22.93 -43.36 -55.80
CA THR A 7 23.93 -44.19 -55.09
C THR A 7 24.69 -43.38 -54.04
N ARG A 8 24.87 -44.02 -52.89
CA ARG A 8 25.48 -43.60 -51.61
C ARG A 8 26.98 -43.31 -51.71
N VAL A 9 27.49 -42.43 -50.82
CA VAL A 9 28.81 -42.61 -50.17
C VAL A 9 28.68 -42.25 -48.68
N SER A 10 29.27 -43.09 -47.83
CA SER A 10 29.22 -43.06 -46.38
C SER A 10 30.41 -42.26 -45.81
N THR A 11 30.19 -41.46 -44.77
CA THR A 11 31.27 -40.88 -43.95
C THR A 11 31.39 -41.67 -42.65
N PHE A 12 32.34 -42.61 -42.66
CA PHE A 12 32.91 -43.27 -41.49
C PHE A 12 34.14 -42.46 -41.04
N ALA A 13 34.41 -42.49 -39.73
CA ALA A 13 35.66 -42.13 -39.05
C ALA A 13 35.95 -40.64 -38.79
N LEU A 14 35.50 -40.16 -37.62
CA LEU A 14 36.22 -39.14 -36.84
C LEU A 14 36.21 -39.51 -35.34
N PHE A 15 36.64 -40.73 -35.04
CA PHE A 15 37.22 -41.07 -33.75
C PHE A 15 38.73 -41.13 -33.98
N THR A 16 39.51 -40.41 -33.17
CA THR A 16 40.97 -40.49 -32.91
C THR A 16 41.64 -39.11 -32.97
N LEU A 17 41.38 -38.28 -31.96
CA LEU A 17 42.33 -37.23 -31.54
C LEU A 17 42.19 -36.92 -30.03
N ILE A 18 42.11 -37.97 -29.22
CA ILE A 18 42.33 -37.93 -27.77
C ILE A 18 43.21 -39.13 -27.45
N LEU A 19 44.53 -38.99 -27.62
CA LEU A 19 45.57 -39.63 -26.80
C LEU A 19 46.96 -39.32 -27.39
N ILE A 20 47.92 -39.05 -26.50
CA ILE A 20 49.38 -39.08 -26.70
C ILE A 20 50.01 -37.74 -27.14
N LEU A 21 50.32 -36.91 -26.13
CA LEU A 21 51.58 -36.17 -26.04
C LEU A 21 51.98 -36.06 -24.56
N LEU A 22 52.46 -37.18 -24.00
CA LEU A 22 53.45 -37.23 -22.91
C LEU A 22 54.81 -37.27 -23.62
N THR A 23 55.78 -36.42 -23.33
CA THR A 23 56.86 -36.54 -22.32
C THR A 23 57.78 -35.32 -22.56
N THR A 24 58.46 -34.62 -21.66
CA THR A 24 59.33 -35.00 -20.53
C THR A 24 60.01 -33.71 -20.02
N GLY A 25 60.37 -33.62 -18.73
CA GLY A 25 61.57 -32.89 -18.31
C GLY A 25 61.40 -31.81 -17.24
N CYS A 26 61.67 -32.19 -15.99
CA CYS A 26 61.67 -31.39 -14.76
C CYS A 26 62.62 -30.18 -14.75
N GLN A 27 62.26 -29.14 -13.99
CA GLN A 27 63.15 -28.50 -13.01
C GLN A 27 62.36 -27.76 -11.92
N ASN A 28 62.76 -28.01 -10.66
CA ASN A 28 62.21 -27.47 -9.44
C ASN A 28 62.57 -25.99 -9.24
N LEU A 29 61.57 -25.15 -8.96
CA LEU A 29 61.71 -23.96 -8.12
C LEU A 29 60.46 -23.85 -7.23
N THR A 30 60.67 -24.02 -5.93
CA THR A 30 59.71 -23.76 -4.84
C THR A 30 59.19 -22.32 -4.86
N PRO A 31 57.88 -22.13 -4.61
CA PRO A 31 57.41 -20.93 -3.94
C PRO A 31 56.58 -21.25 -2.69
N THR A 32 56.94 -20.51 -1.64
CA THR A 32 56.28 -20.32 -0.35
C THR A 32 54.75 -20.16 -0.46
N THR A 33 54.03 -20.94 0.35
CA THR A 33 52.59 -20.77 0.60
C THR A 33 52.36 -19.49 1.42
N ALA A 34 51.73 -18.48 0.82
CA ALA A 34 51.14 -17.36 1.55
C ALA A 34 49.62 -17.57 1.61
N ALA A 35 49.08 -17.70 2.82
CA ALA A 35 47.65 -17.76 3.09
C ALA A 35 47.01 -16.36 2.97
N PRO A 36 45.74 -16.24 2.54
CA PRO A 36 45.05 -14.96 2.56
C PRO A 36 44.56 -14.64 3.98
N THR A 37 45.07 -13.54 4.52
CA THR A 37 44.64 -12.96 5.80
C THR A 37 43.25 -12.35 5.66
N LYS A 38 42.24 -12.95 6.30
CA LYS A 38 40.96 -12.29 6.63
C LYS A 38 41.24 -11.31 7.78
N ALA A 39 41.18 -10.01 7.51
CA ALA A 39 41.16 -8.99 8.54
C ALA A 39 39.78 -9.00 9.22
N THR A 40 39.75 -9.41 10.49
CA THR A 40 38.58 -9.23 11.37
C THR A 40 38.92 -8.04 12.25
N GLN A 41 38.28 -6.88 12.01
CA GLN A 41 38.31 -5.78 12.96
C GLN A 41 37.23 -6.05 14.00
N SER A 42 37.68 -6.37 15.22
CA SER A 42 36.85 -6.44 16.42
C SER A 42 36.67 -5.00 16.94
N VAL A 43 35.43 -4.51 16.96
CA VAL A 43 35.08 -3.28 17.67
C VAL A 43 34.58 -3.70 19.04
N SER A 44 35.37 -3.33 20.05
CA SER A 44 35.13 -3.54 21.47
C SER A 44 34.00 -2.64 21.99
N GLN A 45 32.95 -3.26 22.55
CA GLN A 45 31.91 -2.64 23.35
C GLN A 45 32.45 -2.37 24.78
N PRO A 46 32.11 -1.24 25.44
CA PRO A 46 32.55 -0.99 26.82
C PRO A 46 31.70 -1.80 27.81
N GLU A 47 32.38 -2.62 28.60
CA GLU A 47 31.89 -3.34 29.76
C GLU A 47 31.73 -2.35 30.92
N ALA A 48 30.48 -2.07 31.34
CA ALA A 48 30.19 -1.25 32.51
C ALA A 48 30.03 -2.17 33.75
N SER A 49 30.93 -1.92 34.69
CA SER A 49 31.19 -2.66 35.92
C SER A 49 29.98 -2.74 36.87
N GLU A 50 29.63 -3.96 37.24
CA GLU A 50 28.74 -4.29 38.34
C GLU A 50 29.48 -4.08 39.67
N THR A 51 29.03 -3.11 40.48
CA THR A 51 29.57 -2.84 41.81
C THR A 51 28.63 -3.43 42.85
N ALA A 52 29.08 -4.48 43.53
CA ALA A 52 28.40 -5.10 44.67
C ALA A 52 28.77 -4.39 45.99
N ILE A 53 27.77 -3.94 46.76
CA ILE A 53 27.83 -3.78 48.23
C ILE A 53 26.39 -3.98 48.81
N PRO A 54 26.21 -4.26 50.12
CA PRO A 54 25.66 -5.52 50.64
C PRO A 54 24.21 -5.41 51.15
N GLU A 55 23.52 -6.56 51.15
CA GLU A 55 22.18 -6.73 51.69
C GLU A 55 22.22 -6.80 53.23
N GLU A 56 21.73 -5.74 53.89
CA GLU A 56 21.46 -5.71 55.34
C GLU A 56 19.94 -5.68 55.57
N ALA A 57 19.46 -6.67 56.31
CA ALA A 57 18.05 -6.90 56.59
C ALA A 57 17.42 -5.76 57.40
N SER A 58 16.25 -5.28 56.97
CA SER A 58 15.31 -4.54 57.82
C SER A 58 13.88 -4.67 57.27
N GLN A 59 13.03 -5.39 58.00
CA GLN A 59 11.57 -5.28 57.86
C GLN A 59 11.12 -3.85 58.19
N PRO A 60 10.00 -3.40 57.59
CA PRO A 60 9.00 -2.76 58.42
C PRO A 60 7.57 -3.26 58.16
N THR A 61 6.93 -3.56 59.28
CA THR A 61 5.53 -3.37 59.68
C THR A 61 4.60 -2.61 58.74
N THR A 62 3.43 -3.22 58.57
CA THR A 62 2.12 -2.61 58.27
C THR A 62 1.92 -1.26 58.94
N ASP A 63 1.57 -0.23 58.15
CA ASP A 63 0.68 0.81 58.63
C ASP A 63 -0.25 1.29 57.51
N THR A 64 -1.51 1.47 57.88
CA THR A 64 -2.62 1.79 56.99
C THR A 64 -2.72 3.31 56.86
N SER A 65 -2.72 3.85 55.64
CA SER A 65 -3.19 5.21 55.42
C SER A 65 -3.84 5.32 54.05
N ALA A 66 -5.16 5.45 54.07
CA ALA A 66 -5.98 5.79 52.91
C ALA A 66 -5.61 7.20 52.42
N THR A 67 -5.48 7.35 51.11
CA THR A 67 -5.47 8.66 50.44
C THR A 67 -6.21 8.49 49.14
N ASP A 68 -7.45 8.99 49.13
CA ASP A 68 -8.32 9.09 47.97
C ASP A 68 -7.63 9.90 46.85
N THR A 69 -7.48 9.30 45.68
CA THR A 69 -7.18 9.99 44.42
C THR A 69 -8.31 9.64 43.44
N PRO A 70 -8.89 10.59 42.69
CA PRO A 70 -10.06 10.32 41.87
C PRO A 70 -9.69 9.45 40.66
N GLU A 71 -10.35 8.31 40.59
CA GLU A 71 -10.34 7.36 39.49
C GLU A 71 -11.27 7.88 38.38
N ASN A 72 -10.65 8.34 37.29
CA ASN A 72 -11.32 8.51 36.00
C ASN A 72 -10.28 8.21 34.92
N ALA A 73 -9.89 6.93 34.83
CA ALA A 73 -9.32 6.35 33.63
C ALA A 73 -10.42 5.48 32.99
N PRO A 74 -10.67 5.59 31.67
CA PRO A 74 -11.63 4.73 31.00
C PRO A 74 -11.19 3.26 31.16
N THR A 75 -12.02 2.48 31.83
CA THR A 75 -11.78 1.05 32.04
C THR A 75 -12.00 0.34 30.71
N THR A 76 -10.93 -0.16 30.11
CA THR A 76 -11.01 -1.18 29.04
C THR A 76 -11.86 -2.33 29.59
N PRO A 77 -12.90 -2.82 28.88
CA PRO A 77 -13.70 -3.92 29.37
C PRO A 77 -12.80 -5.13 29.60
N ALA A 78 -12.59 -5.48 30.87
CA ALA A 78 -11.84 -6.68 31.24
C ALA A 78 -12.70 -7.89 30.86
N PHE A 79 -12.31 -8.57 29.77
CA PHE A 79 -12.87 -9.86 29.41
C PHE A 79 -12.71 -10.81 30.60
N THR A 80 -13.81 -11.45 31.02
CA THR A 80 -13.69 -12.58 31.96
C THR A 80 -13.00 -13.70 31.20
N PRO A 81 -11.87 -14.28 31.67
CA PRO A 81 -11.15 -15.29 30.90
C PRO A 81 -12.09 -16.45 30.57
N ALA A 82 -12.43 -16.59 29.29
CA ALA A 82 -13.11 -17.78 28.81
C ALA A 82 -12.20 -19.00 29.05
N PRO A 83 -12.77 -20.20 29.31
CA PRO A 83 -11.96 -21.39 29.52
C PRO A 83 -11.18 -21.71 28.24
N THR A 84 -9.86 -21.57 28.26
CA THR A 84 -9.00 -22.09 27.21
C THR A 84 -8.94 -23.61 27.30
N LEU A 85 -8.89 -24.30 26.16
CA LEU A 85 -8.76 -25.75 26.14
C LEU A 85 -7.34 -26.17 26.60
N GLU A 86 -7.25 -27.25 27.38
CA GLU A 86 -5.96 -27.84 27.76
C GLU A 86 -5.19 -28.36 26.53
N ASP A 87 -5.91 -28.88 25.53
CA ASP A 87 -5.37 -29.28 24.23
C ASP A 87 -6.30 -28.82 23.11
N TRP A 88 -5.79 -27.93 22.24
CA TRP A 88 -6.53 -27.39 21.10
C TRP A 88 -7.01 -28.46 20.12
N ARG A 89 -6.34 -29.63 20.07
CA ARG A 89 -6.71 -30.76 19.20
C ARG A 89 -8.04 -31.37 19.59
N GLU A 90 -8.47 -31.21 20.84
CA GLU A 90 -9.74 -31.72 21.33
C GLU A 90 -10.93 -30.78 21.05
N ALA A 91 -10.68 -29.58 20.51
CA ALA A 91 -11.75 -28.69 20.04
C ALA A 91 -12.65 -29.44 19.03
N PRO A 92 -13.98 -29.26 19.09
CA PRO A 92 -14.90 -29.92 18.18
C PRO A 92 -14.62 -29.50 16.73
N ILE A 93 -14.90 -30.39 15.76
CA ILE A 93 -14.71 -30.08 14.33
C ILE A 93 -15.57 -28.87 13.92
N MET A 94 -16.84 -28.87 14.34
CA MET A 94 -17.77 -27.76 14.15
C MET A 94 -17.85 -26.96 15.45
N PRO A 95 -17.86 -25.62 15.39
CA PRO A 95 -17.93 -24.80 16.60
C PRO A 95 -19.29 -24.88 17.28
N GLU A 96 -19.29 -24.72 18.60
CA GLU A 96 -20.47 -24.30 19.34
C GLU A 96 -20.62 -22.77 19.21
N ILE A 97 -21.80 -22.30 18.82
CA ILE A 97 -22.03 -20.87 18.60
C ILE A 97 -22.46 -20.23 19.93
N SER A 98 -21.60 -19.36 20.47
CA SER A 98 -21.82 -18.64 21.72
C SER A 98 -22.90 -17.56 21.58
N ASP A 99 -23.40 -17.04 22.70
CA ASP A 99 -24.29 -15.87 22.67
C ASP A 99 -23.53 -14.57 22.34
N ARG A 100 -22.20 -14.53 22.53
CA ARG A 100 -21.34 -13.41 22.11
C ARG A 100 -21.42 -13.15 20.60
N VAL A 101 -21.62 -14.19 19.79
CA VAL A 101 -21.84 -14.05 18.35
C VAL A 101 -23.10 -13.24 18.03
N VAL A 102 -24.16 -13.41 18.82
CA VAL A 102 -25.40 -12.65 18.67
C VAL A 102 -25.14 -11.18 19.02
N GLU A 103 -24.42 -10.91 20.11
CA GLU A 103 -24.06 -9.53 20.51
C GLU A 103 -23.26 -8.80 19.43
N ILE A 104 -22.24 -9.45 18.85
CA ILE A 104 -21.41 -8.88 17.78
C ILE A 104 -22.27 -8.58 16.55
N TYR A 105 -23.13 -9.53 16.16
CA TYR A 105 -24.00 -9.36 15.00
C TYR A 105 -25.03 -8.24 15.19
N GLU A 106 -25.67 -8.16 16.36
CA GLU A 106 -26.63 -7.11 16.68
C GLU A 106 -25.99 -5.72 16.64
N GLU A 107 -24.76 -5.57 17.16
CA GLU A 107 -24.00 -4.33 17.01
C GLU A 107 -23.65 -4.06 15.54
N GLY A 108 -23.25 -5.08 14.79
CA GLY A 108 -23.06 -4.98 13.33
C GLY A 108 -24.28 -4.48 12.58
N GLN A 109 -25.47 -4.94 12.93
CA GLN A 109 -26.72 -4.44 12.33
C GLN A 109 -26.97 -2.97 12.68
N ARG A 110 -26.61 -2.53 13.90
CA ARG A 110 -26.67 -1.10 14.26
C ARG A 110 -25.65 -0.25 13.48
N LEU A 111 -24.51 -0.82 13.13
CA LEU A 111 -23.47 -0.19 12.31
C LEU A 111 -23.73 -0.30 10.79
N GLY A 112 -24.87 -0.88 10.37
CA GLY A 112 -25.24 -0.99 8.96
C GLY A 112 -24.51 -2.08 8.18
N ARG A 113 -23.96 -3.11 8.85
CA ARG A 113 -23.29 -4.24 8.18
C ARG A 113 -24.28 -5.04 7.35
N ASN A 114 -23.89 -5.37 6.12
CA ASN A 114 -24.78 -6.09 5.20
C ASN A 114 -24.97 -7.55 5.69
N PRO A 115 -26.18 -7.92 6.15
CA PRO A 115 -26.41 -9.25 6.71
C PRO A 115 -26.25 -10.37 5.68
N ALA A 116 -26.30 -10.06 4.38
CA ALA A 116 -26.11 -10.99 3.26
C ALA A 116 -24.68 -10.97 2.68
N SER A 117 -23.71 -10.41 3.41
CA SER A 117 -22.31 -10.33 2.97
C SER A 117 -21.36 -11.02 3.94
N PHE A 118 -20.44 -11.81 3.39
CA PHE A 118 -19.24 -12.26 4.08
C PHE A 118 -17.95 -11.88 3.32
N SER A 119 -16.86 -11.75 4.05
CA SER A 119 -15.49 -11.55 3.54
C SER A 119 -14.57 -12.70 3.95
N VAL A 120 -13.43 -12.84 3.26
CA VAL A 120 -12.39 -13.82 3.60
C VAL A 120 -11.06 -13.11 3.82
N ILE A 121 -10.47 -13.31 4.99
CA ILE A 121 -9.10 -12.93 5.34
C ILE A 121 -8.24 -14.21 5.29
N GLY A 122 -7.23 -14.23 4.43
CA GLY A 122 -6.39 -15.42 4.31
C GLY A 122 -5.25 -15.31 3.30
N ASP A 123 -4.54 -16.42 3.13
CA ASP A 123 -3.41 -16.54 2.21
C ASP A 123 -3.79 -17.24 0.89
N CYS A 124 -2.80 -17.77 0.16
CA CYS A 124 -2.99 -18.51 -1.09
C CYS A 124 -4.01 -19.66 -0.99
N GLN A 125 -4.22 -20.26 0.20
CA GLN A 125 -5.18 -21.36 0.41
C GLN A 125 -6.60 -20.86 0.73
N SER A 126 -6.80 -19.55 0.64
CA SER A 126 -8.06 -18.86 0.95
C SER A 126 -8.60 -18.03 -0.22
N ILE A 127 -7.85 -17.96 -1.33
CA ILE A 127 -8.30 -17.26 -2.54
C ILE A 127 -9.60 -17.89 -3.06
N PRO A 128 -10.49 -17.11 -3.71
CA PRO A 128 -11.80 -17.59 -4.18
C PRO A 128 -11.71 -18.79 -5.12
N TYR A 129 -10.57 -18.97 -5.81
CA TYR A 129 -10.36 -20.13 -6.67
C TYR A 129 -10.41 -21.46 -5.89
N VAL A 130 -9.98 -21.47 -4.62
CA VAL A 130 -9.88 -22.70 -3.82
C VAL A 130 -10.78 -22.70 -2.59
N PHE A 131 -11.04 -21.53 -1.98
CA PHE A 131 -11.83 -21.43 -0.76
C PHE A 131 -13.14 -20.69 -0.98
N MET A 132 -14.25 -21.31 -0.57
CA MET A 132 -15.65 -20.86 -0.72
C MET A 132 -16.14 -20.61 -2.16
N GLY A 133 -15.38 -19.93 -3.01
CA GLY A 133 -15.76 -19.64 -4.40
C GLY A 133 -16.02 -20.84 -5.32
N PRO A 134 -15.53 -22.08 -5.06
CA PRO A 134 -16.02 -23.26 -5.78
C PRO A 134 -17.55 -23.43 -5.75
N TYR A 135 -18.23 -23.04 -4.67
CA TYR A 135 -19.70 -23.03 -4.61
C TYR A 135 -20.30 -21.96 -5.54
N GLY A 136 -19.75 -20.74 -5.54
CA GLY A 136 -20.22 -19.65 -6.41
C GLY A 136 -20.06 -19.92 -7.90
N ARG A 137 -19.07 -20.74 -8.27
CA ARG A 137 -18.82 -21.18 -9.66
C ARG A 137 -19.55 -22.49 -10.02
N GLY A 138 -20.23 -23.15 -9.08
CA GLY A 138 -20.84 -24.47 -9.29
C GLY A 138 -19.81 -25.60 -9.50
N ALA A 139 -18.56 -25.39 -9.10
CA ALA A 139 -17.50 -26.41 -9.15
C ALA A 139 -17.56 -27.37 -7.95
N GLN A 140 -18.24 -26.95 -6.88
CA GLN A 140 -18.57 -27.76 -5.71
C GLN A 140 -20.05 -27.54 -5.38
N GLU A 141 -20.74 -28.62 -4.99
CA GLU A 141 -22.14 -28.59 -4.57
C GLU A 141 -22.26 -29.23 -3.19
N PRO A 142 -23.23 -28.80 -2.35
CA PRO A 142 -23.56 -29.51 -1.12
C PRO A 142 -23.91 -30.97 -1.39
N ASP A 143 -23.58 -31.87 -0.45
CA ASP A 143 -24.03 -33.25 -0.51
C ASP A 143 -25.57 -33.33 -0.53
N ALA A 144 -26.13 -34.37 -1.16
CA ALA A 144 -27.57 -34.56 -1.25
C ALA A 144 -28.27 -34.62 0.13
N SER A 145 -27.55 -35.05 1.18
CA SER A 145 -28.04 -35.06 2.57
C SER A 145 -28.01 -33.68 3.24
N GLU A 146 -27.36 -32.69 2.63
CA GLU A 146 -27.14 -31.35 3.17
C GLU A 146 -27.70 -30.25 2.27
N ILE A 147 -28.79 -30.55 1.58
CA ILE A 147 -29.45 -29.61 0.64
C ILE A 147 -29.81 -28.26 1.28
N TYR A 148 -29.94 -28.20 2.61
CA TYR A 148 -30.18 -26.96 3.36
C TYR A 148 -29.08 -25.92 3.18
N LEU A 149 -27.84 -26.34 2.87
CA LEU A 149 -26.70 -25.43 2.66
C LEU A 149 -26.85 -24.57 1.39
N TRP A 150 -27.72 -24.97 0.44
CA TRP A 150 -28.09 -24.12 -0.70
C TRP A 150 -28.71 -22.79 -0.26
N ASN A 151 -29.37 -22.75 0.90
CA ASN A 151 -29.92 -21.50 1.45
C ASN A 151 -28.81 -20.48 1.72
N ALA A 152 -27.69 -20.91 2.32
CA ALA A 152 -26.54 -20.02 2.54
C ALA A 152 -25.87 -19.63 1.22
N ILE A 153 -25.71 -20.57 0.27
CA ILE A 153 -25.13 -20.27 -1.04
C ILE A 153 -25.94 -19.20 -1.77
N HIS A 154 -27.26 -19.29 -1.75
CA HIS A 154 -28.14 -18.30 -2.39
C HIS A 154 -28.19 -16.98 -1.64
N TYR A 155 -28.23 -17.00 -0.31
CA TYR A 155 -28.31 -15.79 0.49
C TYR A 155 -27.04 -14.95 0.39
N PHE A 156 -25.86 -15.58 0.34
CA PHE A 156 -24.55 -14.91 0.23
C PHE A 156 -23.95 -14.97 -1.20
N ASP A 157 -24.79 -15.06 -2.25
CA ASP A 157 -24.36 -15.35 -3.63
C ASP A 157 -23.25 -14.42 -4.15
N SER A 158 -23.31 -13.12 -3.82
CA SER A 158 -22.30 -12.13 -4.21
C SER A 158 -20.94 -12.42 -3.57
N SER A 159 -20.90 -12.74 -2.27
CA SER A 159 -19.67 -13.04 -1.53
C SER A 159 -18.98 -14.29 -2.06
N PHE A 160 -19.72 -15.29 -2.53
CA PHE A 160 -19.14 -16.49 -3.16
C PHE A 160 -18.46 -16.23 -4.51
N LYS A 161 -18.76 -15.11 -5.17
CA LYS A 161 -18.21 -14.77 -6.49
C LYS A 161 -17.15 -13.67 -6.44
N ARG A 162 -16.97 -13.05 -5.28
CA ARG A 162 -16.05 -11.92 -5.09
C ARG A 162 -14.64 -12.40 -4.71
N TRP A 163 -13.65 -11.62 -5.12
CA TRP A 163 -12.30 -11.71 -4.60
C TRP A 163 -12.10 -10.71 -3.46
N SER A 164 -11.88 -11.20 -2.23
CA SER A 164 -11.56 -10.34 -1.09
C SER A 164 -10.17 -9.74 -1.22
N VAL A 165 -10.02 -8.44 -1.05
CA VAL A 165 -8.70 -7.77 -1.09
C VAL A 165 -7.80 -8.23 0.05
N THR A 166 -8.39 -8.82 1.09
CA THR A 166 -7.73 -9.49 2.23
C THR A 166 -7.34 -10.95 2.00
N SER A 167 -7.46 -11.48 0.77
CA SER A 167 -7.12 -12.87 0.47
C SER A 167 -6.25 -13.00 -0.78
N ARG A 168 -4.93 -13.14 -0.58
CA ARG A 168 -3.94 -13.24 -1.67
C ARG A 168 -2.81 -14.19 -1.32
N GLY A 169 -2.08 -14.65 -2.33
CA GLY A 169 -0.88 -15.47 -2.09
C GLY A 169 0.18 -14.68 -1.35
N GLY A 170 0.84 -15.28 -0.35
CA GLY A 170 1.88 -14.63 0.45
C GLY A 170 1.39 -13.81 1.65
N PHE A 171 0.07 -13.55 1.77
CA PHE A 171 -0.48 -12.81 2.90
C PHE A 171 -0.23 -13.49 4.23
N THR A 172 0.26 -12.71 5.19
CA THR A 172 0.41 -13.09 6.60
C THR A 172 -0.56 -12.29 7.47
N ALA A 173 -0.69 -12.64 8.76
CA ALA A 173 -1.47 -11.81 9.69
C ALA A 173 -0.97 -10.36 9.78
N ALA A 174 0.34 -10.13 9.57
CA ALA A 174 0.89 -8.78 9.53
C ALA A 174 0.48 -8.02 8.24
N SER A 175 0.43 -8.72 7.10
CA SER A 175 0.10 -8.11 5.81
C SER A 175 -1.28 -7.46 5.83
N ILE A 176 -2.26 -8.14 6.44
CA ILE A 176 -3.65 -7.69 6.55
C ILE A 176 -3.80 -6.32 7.24
N LEU A 177 -2.85 -5.99 8.12
CA LEU A 177 -2.85 -4.78 8.96
C LEU A 177 -1.90 -3.70 8.43
N ASN A 178 -1.24 -3.92 7.30
CA ASN A 178 -0.22 -3.02 6.78
C ASN A 178 -0.72 -2.31 5.53
N ALA A 179 -0.83 -0.98 5.57
CA ALA A 179 -1.26 -0.17 4.43
C ALA A 179 -0.32 -0.29 3.21
N LEU A 180 0.94 -0.72 3.41
CA LEU A 180 1.85 -1.04 2.31
C LEU A 180 1.38 -2.22 1.44
N GLN A 181 0.52 -3.08 1.98
CA GLN A 181 0.02 -4.30 1.33
C GLN A 181 -1.39 -4.10 0.77
N ALA A 182 -1.92 -2.88 0.86
CA ALA A 182 -3.20 -2.55 0.27
C ALA A 182 -3.05 -2.46 -1.25
N ASP A 183 -4.05 -2.96 -1.96
CA ASP A 183 -4.10 -2.86 -3.41
C ASP A 183 -4.33 -1.39 -3.80
N SER A 184 -3.38 -0.77 -4.48
CA SER A 184 -3.45 0.66 -4.84
C SER A 184 -4.54 0.97 -5.87
N GLU A 185 -5.06 -0.03 -6.60
CA GLU A 185 -6.17 0.16 -7.54
C GLU A 185 -7.52 0.17 -6.80
N GLU A 186 -7.68 -0.69 -5.80
CA GLU A 186 -8.97 -0.91 -5.10
C GLU A 186 -9.07 -0.17 -3.75
N CYS A 187 -7.93 0.16 -3.13
CA CYS A 187 -7.84 0.73 -1.79
C CYS A 187 -7.40 2.19 -1.81
N LYS A 188 -7.96 2.98 -0.90
CA LYS A 188 -7.60 4.39 -0.72
C LYS A 188 -6.22 4.50 -0.06
N PRO A 189 -5.47 5.59 -0.30
CA PRO A 189 -4.20 5.84 0.39
C PRO A 189 -4.37 5.74 1.91
N GLY A 190 -3.55 4.91 2.56
CA GLY A 190 -3.58 4.69 4.01
C GLY A 190 -4.56 3.63 4.51
N GLU A 191 -5.45 3.08 3.67
CA GLU A 191 -6.21 1.89 4.05
C GLU A 191 -5.26 0.69 4.21
N THR A 192 -5.55 -0.16 5.18
CA THR A 192 -5.00 -1.53 5.25
C THR A 192 -5.86 -2.45 4.37
N PRO A 193 -5.38 -3.63 3.96
CA PRO A 193 -6.23 -4.61 3.29
C PRO A 193 -7.54 -4.85 4.05
N LEU A 194 -7.48 -4.92 5.38
CA LEU A 194 -8.63 -5.14 6.25
C LEU A 194 -9.67 -4.02 6.15
N THR A 195 -9.26 -2.77 6.33
CA THR A 195 -10.19 -1.62 6.34
C THR A 195 -10.75 -1.36 4.94
N CYS A 196 -9.90 -1.52 3.91
CA CYS A 196 -10.33 -1.51 2.51
C CYS A 196 -11.42 -2.56 2.22
N GLU A 197 -11.27 -3.79 2.71
CA GLU A 197 -12.29 -4.85 2.52
C GLU A 197 -13.63 -4.51 3.20
N PHE A 198 -13.60 -3.89 4.39
CA PHE A 198 -14.83 -3.44 5.06
C PHE A 198 -15.55 -2.34 4.28
N ARG A 199 -14.82 -1.43 3.64
CA ARG A 199 -15.40 -0.43 2.73
C ARG A 199 -15.97 -1.07 1.47
N LEU A 200 -15.21 -1.95 0.83
CA LEU A 200 -15.59 -2.55 -0.46
C LEU A 200 -16.74 -3.54 -0.35
N ASN A 201 -16.83 -4.31 0.74
CA ASN A 201 -17.75 -5.45 0.84
C ASN A 201 -18.77 -5.34 1.98
N ASN A 202 -18.59 -4.42 2.93
CA ASN A 202 -19.44 -4.20 4.10
C ASN A 202 -19.94 -5.52 4.77
N PRO A 203 -19.05 -6.45 5.15
CA PRO A 203 -19.43 -7.80 5.56
C PRO A 203 -20.06 -7.83 6.97
N ALA A 204 -21.05 -8.72 7.17
CA ALA A 204 -21.52 -9.10 8.51
C ALA A 204 -20.79 -10.33 9.08
N PHE A 205 -20.13 -11.12 8.23
CA PHE A 205 -19.37 -12.31 8.62
C PHE A 205 -17.99 -12.30 7.97
N VAL A 206 -16.95 -12.71 8.69
CA VAL A 206 -15.58 -12.71 8.15
C VAL A 206 -14.92 -14.05 8.46
N PHE A 207 -14.55 -14.80 7.42
CA PHE A 207 -13.71 -15.98 7.59
C PHE A 207 -12.25 -15.57 7.77
N ILE A 208 -11.57 -16.16 8.75
CA ILE A 208 -10.14 -15.90 9.00
C ILE A 208 -9.38 -17.24 8.92
N THR A 209 -8.51 -17.34 7.92
CA THR A 209 -7.76 -18.55 7.59
C THR A 209 -6.36 -18.19 7.07
N LEU A 210 -5.45 -17.85 7.99
CA LEU A 210 -4.06 -17.47 7.71
C LEU A 210 -3.12 -18.59 8.19
N GLU A 211 -2.43 -19.25 7.26
CA GLU A 211 -1.81 -20.57 7.50
C GLU A 211 -0.27 -20.55 7.57
N THR A 212 0.43 -19.53 7.04
CA THR A 212 1.89 -19.61 6.82
C THR A 212 2.74 -18.68 7.69
N TRP A 213 3.75 -19.27 8.35
CA TRP A 213 4.98 -18.61 8.80
C TRP A 213 6.18 -19.55 8.58
N LEU A 214 7.08 -19.22 7.65
CA LEU A 214 8.25 -20.04 7.30
C LEU A 214 9.34 -20.04 8.38
N THR A 215 9.28 -19.10 9.33
CA THR A 215 10.26 -18.94 10.41
C THR A 215 9.57 -19.01 11.77
N PRO A 216 9.66 -20.15 12.46
CA PRO A 216 8.97 -20.33 13.71
C PRO A 216 9.30 -19.24 14.74
N ASP A 217 10.50 -18.70 14.82
CA ASP A 217 10.90 -17.68 15.81
C ASP A 217 10.06 -16.38 15.82
N THR A 218 9.20 -16.17 14.81
CA THR A 218 8.34 -14.97 14.67
C THR A 218 6.90 -15.16 15.17
N ILE A 219 6.53 -16.36 15.62
CA ILE A 219 5.15 -16.73 16.01
C ILE A 219 4.58 -15.89 17.15
N ASP A 220 5.40 -15.38 18.07
CA ASP A 220 4.91 -14.51 19.15
C ASP A 220 4.23 -13.25 18.59
N ARG A 221 4.57 -12.87 17.34
CA ARG A 221 3.88 -11.80 16.60
C ARG A 221 2.59 -12.26 15.93
N TYR A 222 2.43 -13.55 15.60
CA TYR A 222 1.20 -14.07 15.00
C TYR A 222 0.00 -13.89 15.94
N GLU A 223 0.15 -14.20 17.22
CA GLU A 223 -0.91 -13.96 18.20
C GLU A 223 -1.28 -12.49 18.30
N VAL A 224 -0.28 -11.59 18.33
CA VAL A 224 -0.49 -10.14 18.39
C VAL A 224 -1.28 -9.65 17.17
N TYR A 225 -0.90 -10.05 15.96
CA TYR A 225 -1.60 -9.63 14.75
C TYR A 225 -2.97 -10.28 14.62
N LEU A 226 -3.13 -11.56 14.93
CA LEU A 226 -4.44 -12.21 14.88
C LEU A 226 -5.40 -11.58 15.90
N ARG A 227 -4.90 -11.18 17.07
CA ARG A 227 -5.66 -10.42 18.06
C ARG A 227 -6.12 -9.08 17.50
N GLN A 228 -5.22 -8.30 16.90
CA GLN A 228 -5.57 -7.03 16.26
C GLN A 228 -6.59 -7.19 15.13
N ILE A 229 -6.48 -8.25 14.32
CA ILE A 229 -7.47 -8.57 13.28
C ILE A 229 -8.83 -8.87 13.94
N LEU A 230 -8.87 -9.70 14.98
CA LEU A 230 -10.12 -10.02 15.68
C LEU A 230 -10.76 -8.79 16.33
N ASP A 231 -9.97 -7.97 17.02
CA ASP A 231 -10.41 -6.71 17.60
C ASP A 231 -11.02 -5.82 16.52
N THR A 232 -10.31 -5.58 15.42
CA THR A 232 -10.78 -4.75 14.30
C THR A 232 -12.07 -5.28 13.68
N VAL A 233 -12.15 -6.60 13.43
CA VAL A 233 -13.34 -7.23 12.84
C VAL A 233 -14.56 -7.10 13.76
N ILE A 234 -14.37 -7.32 15.06
CA ILE A 234 -15.43 -7.24 16.07
C ILE A 234 -15.87 -5.79 16.31
N GLU A 235 -14.92 -4.85 16.39
CA GLU A 235 -15.20 -3.41 16.54
C GLU A 235 -15.97 -2.85 15.34
N ASN A 236 -15.72 -3.38 14.14
CA ASN A 236 -16.51 -3.06 12.94
C ASN A 236 -17.86 -3.81 12.89
N GLY A 237 -18.19 -4.61 13.90
CA GLY A 237 -19.47 -5.30 14.03
C GLY A 237 -19.64 -6.52 13.14
N ALA A 238 -18.57 -7.11 12.60
CA ALA A 238 -18.65 -8.35 11.85
C ALA A 238 -18.28 -9.56 12.72
N VAL A 239 -18.95 -10.69 12.49
CA VAL A 239 -18.70 -11.94 13.22
C VAL A 239 -17.48 -12.66 12.62
N PRO A 240 -16.35 -12.80 13.33
CA PRO A 240 -15.21 -13.57 12.84
C PRO A 240 -15.48 -15.08 12.95
N ILE A 241 -15.10 -15.84 11.93
CA ILE A 241 -15.17 -17.30 11.88
C ILE A 241 -13.77 -17.82 11.56
N LEU A 242 -13.10 -18.40 12.55
CA LEU A 242 -11.72 -18.87 12.40
C LEU A 242 -11.69 -20.31 11.89
N LEU A 243 -10.64 -20.66 11.14
CA LEU A 243 -10.35 -22.03 10.75
C LEU A 243 -8.91 -22.40 11.10
N THR A 244 -8.72 -23.57 11.70
CA THR A 244 -7.37 -24.15 11.86
C THR A 244 -6.82 -24.64 10.52
N LYS A 245 -5.49 -24.78 10.42
CA LYS A 245 -4.82 -25.31 9.22
C LYS A 245 -4.49 -26.79 9.35
N ALA A 246 -4.43 -27.53 8.23
CA ALA A 246 -4.23 -28.99 8.25
C ALA A 246 -2.76 -29.42 8.35
N ASP A 247 -1.84 -28.64 7.80
CA ASP A 247 -0.43 -28.99 7.71
C ASP A 247 0.33 -28.76 9.03
N SER A 248 1.58 -29.23 9.06
CA SER A 248 2.50 -29.12 10.19
C SER A 248 3.81 -28.41 9.82
N SER A 249 3.80 -27.51 8.82
CA SER A 249 4.99 -26.79 8.34
C SER A 249 5.61 -25.83 9.37
N GLU A 250 4.83 -25.42 10.35
CA GLU A 250 5.12 -24.43 11.37
C GLU A 250 5.76 -25.00 12.65
N LEU A 251 5.92 -26.32 12.75
CA LEU A 251 6.36 -27.00 13.97
C LEU A 251 7.68 -26.41 14.55
N ARG A 252 7.67 -26.07 15.85
CA ARG A 252 8.89 -25.85 16.64
C ARG A 252 9.30 -27.16 17.30
N GLY A 253 10.15 -27.94 16.63
CA GLY A 253 10.44 -29.31 17.04
C GLY A 253 9.24 -30.22 16.77
N GLU A 254 8.59 -30.73 17.82
CA GLU A 254 7.37 -31.55 17.72
C GLU A 254 6.09 -30.77 18.09
N ARG A 255 6.19 -29.46 18.35
CA ARG A 255 5.10 -28.63 18.86
C ARG A 255 4.46 -27.75 17.77
N HIS A 256 3.13 -27.86 17.63
CA HIS A 256 2.31 -26.90 16.88
C HIS A 256 2.25 -25.56 17.58
N VAL A 257 2.14 -24.51 16.77
CA VAL A 257 2.34 -23.14 17.24
C VAL A 257 1.37 -22.13 16.62
N ILE A 258 0.77 -22.41 15.45
CA ILE A 258 -0.29 -21.59 14.86
C ILE A 258 -1.68 -22.02 15.36
N ASN A 259 -2.06 -23.29 15.13
CA ASN A 259 -3.38 -23.80 15.53
C ASN A 259 -3.73 -23.63 17.03
N PRO A 260 -2.80 -23.80 18.00
CA PRO A 260 -3.10 -23.49 19.39
C PRO A 260 -3.51 -22.03 19.60
N VAL A 261 -2.85 -21.09 18.93
CA VAL A 261 -3.18 -19.64 19.03
C VAL A 261 -4.55 -19.37 18.45
N ILE A 262 -4.85 -19.90 17.26
CA ILE A 262 -6.17 -19.77 16.61
C ILE A 262 -7.28 -20.24 17.55
N VAL A 263 -7.13 -21.43 18.12
CA VAL A 263 -8.15 -22.01 19.01
C VAL A 263 -8.23 -21.23 20.33
N ASN A 264 -7.10 -20.87 20.93
CA ASN A 264 -7.11 -20.12 22.19
C ASN A 264 -7.77 -18.75 22.05
N LEU A 265 -7.44 -17.99 20.99
CA LEU A 265 -8.07 -16.70 20.73
C LEU A 265 -9.56 -16.86 20.41
N ALA A 266 -9.95 -17.87 19.63
CA ALA A 266 -11.37 -18.10 19.37
C ALA A 266 -12.17 -18.36 20.65
N TYR A 267 -11.61 -19.12 21.60
CA TYR A 267 -12.24 -19.34 22.90
C TYR A 267 -12.22 -18.08 23.76
N GLU A 268 -11.11 -17.35 23.80
CA GLU A 268 -10.96 -16.09 24.53
C GLU A 268 -11.99 -15.04 24.10
N TYR A 269 -12.13 -14.83 22.79
CA TYR A 269 -13.10 -13.92 22.18
C TYR A 269 -14.51 -14.49 22.10
N GLN A 270 -14.68 -15.78 22.43
CA GLN A 270 -15.93 -16.54 22.33
C GLN A 270 -16.53 -16.53 20.92
N VAL A 271 -15.69 -16.63 19.89
CA VAL A 271 -16.07 -16.62 18.47
C VAL A 271 -15.90 -17.99 17.82
N PRO A 272 -16.63 -18.32 16.74
CA PRO A 272 -16.61 -19.63 16.11
C PRO A 272 -15.23 -20.01 15.58
N VAL A 273 -14.77 -21.23 15.91
CA VAL A 273 -13.58 -21.85 15.29
C VAL A 273 -13.90 -23.24 14.73
N VAL A 274 -13.59 -23.43 13.45
CA VAL A 274 -13.64 -24.74 12.79
C VAL A 274 -12.30 -25.44 13.02
N ASN A 275 -12.34 -26.57 13.73
CA ASN A 275 -11.14 -27.40 13.86
C ASN A 275 -10.93 -28.27 12.61
N PHE A 276 -10.61 -27.60 11.48
CA PHE A 276 -10.34 -28.24 10.20
C PHE A 276 -9.17 -29.21 10.29
N TRP A 277 -8.12 -28.90 11.06
CA TRP A 277 -7.01 -29.83 11.34
C TRP A 277 -7.51 -31.21 11.78
N ARG A 278 -8.42 -31.25 12.76
CA ARG A 278 -8.99 -32.50 13.31
C ARG A 278 -9.79 -33.27 12.26
N ALA A 279 -10.54 -32.57 11.41
CA ALA A 279 -11.30 -33.20 10.33
C ALA A 279 -10.39 -33.74 9.22
N ALA A 280 -9.34 -33.01 8.87
CA ALA A 280 -8.40 -33.37 7.82
C ALA A 280 -7.61 -34.65 8.15
N GLN A 281 -7.44 -35.01 9.44
CA GLN A 281 -6.76 -36.24 9.85
C GLN A 281 -7.39 -37.53 9.30
N TYR A 282 -8.65 -37.47 8.87
CA TYR A 282 -9.36 -38.62 8.28
C TYR A 282 -9.18 -38.74 6.76
N LEU A 283 -8.51 -37.78 6.12
CA LEU A 283 -8.22 -37.82 4.69
C LEU A 283 -6.88 -38.50 4.42
N ASP A 284 -6.72 -39.02 3.20
CA ASP A 284 -5.43 -39.47 2.71
C ASP A 284 -4.40 -38.34 2.81
N ASN A 285 -3.20 -38.67 3.28
CA ASN A 285 -2.11 -37.71 3.55
C ASN A 285 -2.57 -36.50 4.38
N PHE A 286 -3.53 -36.70 5.28
CA PHE A 286 -4.08 -35.66 6.17
C PHE A 286 -4.66 -34.46 5.40
N GLY A 287 -5.13 -34.69 4.17
CA GLY A 287 -5.68 -33.66 3.29
C GLY A 287 -4.63 -32.84 2.55
N ILE A 288 -3.33 -33.11 2.72
CA ILE A 288 -2.22 -32.42 2.06
C ILE A 288 -1.91 -33.09 0.70
N ASP A 289 -1.60 -32.27 -0.30
CA ASP A 289 -1.13 -32.75 -1.59
C ASP A 289 0.31 -33.29 -1.47
N PRO A 290 0.54 -34.61 -1.66
CA PRO A 290 1.87 -35.20 -1.53
C PRO A 290 2.83 -34.80 -2.65
N ASP A 291 2.32 -34.27 -3.77
CA ASP A 291 3.12 -33.89 -4.95
C ASP A 291 3.54 -32.42 -4.91
N ARG A 292 3.16 -31.68 -3.86
CA ARG A 292 3.50 -30.26 -3.62
C ARG A 292 4.36 -30.06 -2.38
N GLU A 293 4.69 -28.81 -2.06
CA GLU A 293 5.60 -28.40 -0.99
C GLU A 293 5.12 -28.66 0.46
N GLY A 294 4.22 -29.62 0.67
CA GLY A 294 3.92 -30.20 1.99
C GLY A 294 2.98 -29.38 2.89
N PHE A 295 2.48 -28.23 2.43
CA PHE A 295 1.44 -27.46 3.13
C PHE A 295 0.16 -27.24 2.31
N HIS A 296 0.26 -27.29 0.98
CA HIS A 296 -0.89 -27.12 0.10
C HIS A 296 -1.87 -28.28 0.24
N LEU A 297 -3.15 -27.94 0.35
CA LEU A 297 -4.23 -28.92 0.40
C LEU A 297 -4.37 -29.65 -0.93
N SER A 298 -4.65 -30.94 -0.83
CA SER A 298 -5.22 -31.73 -1.92
C SER A 298 -6.63 -31.22 -2.26
N GLN A 299 -7.16 -31.62 -3.42
CA GLN A 299 -8.56 -31.30 -3.77
C GLN A 299 -9.56 -31.81 -2.71
N ALA A 300 -9.30 -32.98 -2.12
CA ALA A 300 -10.12 -33.51 -1.03
C ALA A 300 -10.04 -32.63 0.22
N GLY A 301 -8.85 -32.12 0.54
CA GLY A 301 -8.62 -31.16 1.62
C GLY A 301 -9.41 -29.86 1.41
N TYR A 302 -9.31 -29.24 0.23
CA TYR A 302 -10.09 -28.04 -0.11
C TYR A 302 -11.60 -28.28 -0.03
N ASN A 303 -12.10 -29.38 -0.61
CA ASN A 303 -13.52 -29.71 -0.58
C ASN A 303 -14.04 -29.85 0.86
N LEU A 304 -13.27 -30.53 1.73
CA LEU A 304 -13.60 -30.69 3.14
C LEU A 304 -13.60 -29.34 3.88
N LYS A 305 -12.54 -28.53 3.71
CA LYS A 305 -12.43 -27.20 4.32
C LYS A 305 -13.61 -26.31 3.94
N ASN A 306 -13.95 -26.24 2.65
CA ASN A 306 -15.09 -25.49 2.12
C ASN A 306 -16.42 -25.98 2.69
N THR A 307 -16.60 -27.29 2.83
CA THR A 307 -17.82 -27.88 3.39
C THR A 307 -17.99 -27.49 4.87
N LEU A 308 -16.92 -27.55 5.66
CA LEU A 308 -16.97 -27.16 7.08
C LEU A 308 -17.18 -25.65 7.26
N ALA A 309 -16.53 -24.83 6.42
CA ALA A 309 -16.76 -23.40 6.39
C ALA A 309 -18.22 -23.05 6.05
N LEU A 310 -18.78 -23.66 5.01
CA LEU A 310 -20.18 -23.45 4.60
C LEU A 310 -21.18 -23.89 5.69
N ARG A 311 -20.97 -25.05 6.31
CA ARG A 311 -21.78 -25.51 7.45
C ARG A 311 -21.71 -24.53 8.62
N THR A 312 -20.53 -23.98 8.89
CA THR A 312 -20.32 -23.03 10.00
C THR A 312 -21.00 -21.70 9.71
N LEU A 313 -20.85 -21.16 8.50
CA LEU A 313 -21.58 -19.97 8.07
C LEU A 313 -23.08 -20.16 8.19
N TYR A 314 -23.61 -21.30 7.72
CA TYR A 314 -25.03 -21.60 7.88
C TYR A 314 -25.46 -21.64 9.36
N ALA A 315 -24.68 -22.31 10.23
CA ALA A 315 -25.00 -22.41 11.66
C ALA A 315 -24.94 -21.05 12.38
N VAL A 316 -23.94 -20.23 12.06
CA VAL A 316 -23.78 -18.87 12.61
C VAL A 316 -24.92 -17.98 12.11
N TRP A 317 -25.14 -17.94 10.81
CA TRP A 317 -26.19 -17.15 10.17
C TRP A 317 -27.58 -17.48 10.73
N THR A 318 -27.92 -18.77 10.82
CA THR A 318 -29.24 -19.18 11.35
C THR A 318 -29.40 -18.93 12.85
N LYS A 319 -28.31 -18.93 13.63
CA LYS A 319 -28.34 -18.55 15.06
C LYS A 319 -28.64 -17.07 15.24
N VAL A 320 -28.12 -16.20 14.37
CA VAL A 320 -28.28 -14.73 14.50
C VAL A 320 -29.49 -14.17 13.74
N ALA A 321 -29.94 -14.83 12.67
CA ALA A 321 -31.07 -14.38 11.87
C ALA A 321 -32.45 -14.72 12.46
N GLY A 322 -32.56 -15.71 13.36
CA GLY A 322 -33.85 -16.17 13.90
C GLY A 322 -34.84 -16.65 12.82
N ASP A 323 -36.10 -16.93 13.19
CA ASP A 323 -37.19 -17.32 12.26
C ASP A 323 -37.71 -16.15 11.40
N GLU A 324 -37.01 -15.02 11.34
CA GLU A 324 -37.38 -13.87 10.50
C GLU A 324 -36.94 -14.09 9.04
N VAL A 325 -37.64 -14.99 8.36
CA VAL A 325 -37.80 -14.90 6.91
C VAL A 325 -39.12 -14.18 6.64
N GLU A 326 -39.14 -12.85 6.78
CA GLU A 326 -40.00 -11.99 5.97
C GLU A 326 -39.64 -10.50 6.16
N THR A 327 -39.42 -9.83 5.02
CA THR A 327 -39.36 -8.38 4.77
C THR A 327 -38.09 -7.62 5.19
N LEU A 328 -37.10 -7.62 4.28
CA LEU A 328 -36.21 -6.47 4.09
C LEU A 328 -36.40 -5.92 2.68
N THR A 329 -37.42 -5.08 2.53
CA THR A 329 -37.47 -4.07 1.47
C THR A 329 -36.62 -2.89 1.89
N GLU A 330 -35.60 -2.61 1.08
CA GLU A 330 -35.10 -1.28 0.74
C GLU A 330 -35.10 -0.26 1.90
N SER A 331 -34.03 -0.28 2.69
CA SER A 331 -33.56 0.92 3.38
C SER A 331 -32.27 1.39 2.73
N THR A 332 -32.44 2.26 1.74
CA THR A 332 -31.38 3.19 1.32
C THR A 332 -31.19 4.15 2.50
N GLU A 333 -30.19 3.89 3.34
CA GLU A 333 -29.79 4.89 4.32
C GLU A 333 -28.90 5.91 3.61
N THR A 334 -29.47 7.09 3.43
CA THR A 334 -28.77 8.30 3.06
C THR A 334 -27.81 8.59 4.20
N ALA A 335 -26.50 8.45 3.94
CA ALA A 335 -25.49 8.96 4.85
C ALA A 335 -25.83 10.42 5.17
N ALA A 336 -25.93 10.73 6.46
CA ALA A 336 -26.12 12.07 6.95
C ALA A 336 -25.05 12.96 6.31
N THR A 337 -25.49 13.90 5.49
CA THR A 337 -24.67 15.05 5.12
C THR A 337 -24.42 15.81 6.41
N GLU A 338 -23.27 15.57 7.04
CA GLU A 338 -22.68 16.57 7.93
C GLU A 338 -22.71 17.87 7.15
N THR A 339 -23.47 18.81 7.69
CA THR A 339 -23.56 20.14 7.12
C THR A 339 -22.16 20.73 7.30
N ALA A 340 -21.36 20.71 6.23
CA ALA A 340 -20.05 21.32 6.22
C ALA A 340 -20.20 22.72 6.83
N GLU A 341 -19.50 22.97 7.94
CA GLU A 341 -19.43 24.32 8.48
C GLU A 341 -18.91 25.20 7.35
N VAL A 342 -19.64 26.29 7.08
CA VAL A 342 -19.21 27.27 6.09
C VAL A 342 -17.86 27.81 6.57
N PHE A 343 -16.79 27.43 5.86
CA PHE A 343 -15.45 27.89 6.14
C PHE A 343 -15.43 29.42 6.08
N ASP A 344 -14.89 30.07 7.12
CA ASP A 344 -14.74 31.52 7.16
C ASP A 344 -13.27 31.87 6.90
N PRO A 345 -12.91 32.36 5.70
CA PRO A 345 -11.54 32.74 5.36
C PRO A 345 -10.94 33.77 6.32
N SER A 346 -11.76 34.59 7.00
CA SER A 346 -11.28 35.61 7.93
C SER A 346 -10.80 35.06 9.27
N SER A 347 -11.03 33.76 9.53
CA SER A 347 -10.61 33.06 10.75
C SER A 347 -9.22 32.41 10.64
N VAL A 348 -8.61 32.41 9.45
CA VAL A 348 -7.34 31.74 9.18
C VAL A 348 -6.18 32.50 9.82
N GLU A 349 -5.44 31.84 10.71
CA GLU A 349 -4.20 32.37 11.27
C GLU A 349 -3.02 32.09 10.33
N ILE A 350 -2.35 33.16 9.88
CA ILE A 350 -1.17 33.06 9.01
C ILE A 350 0.09 33.28 9.85
N THR A 351 1.04 32.36 9.76
CA THR A 351 2.39 32.54 10.33
C THR A 351 3.40 32.80 9.22
N SER A 352 3.88 34.03 9.09
CA SER A 352 4.87 34.38 8.06
C SER A 352 6.22 33.68 8.32
N PRO A 353 6.72 32.85 7.38
CA PRO A 353 8.03 32.24 7.50
C PRO A 353 9.15 33.22 7.12
N ASN A 354 10.38 32.97 7.59
CA ASN A 354 11.55 33.70 7.12
C ASN A 354 12.20 32.97 5.93
N CYS A 355 11.80 33.32 4.71
CA CYS A 355 12.27 32.66 3.49
C CYS A 355 13.30 33.49 2.71
N SER A 356 14.07 34.35 3.36
CA SER A 356 15.06 35.21 2.68
C SER A 356 16.18 34.43 1.96
N GLU A 357 16.41 33.17 2.34
CA GLU A 357 17.39 32.25 1.73
C GLU A 357 16.70 31.13 0.93
N GLY A 358 15.40 31.28 0.66
CA GLY A 358 14.54 30.25 0.06
C GLY A 358 13.95 29.28 1.09
N CYS A 359 12.77 28.77 0.77
CA CYS A 359 12.02 27.81 1.57
C CYS A 359 11.48 26.69 0.69
N VAL A 360 11.30 25.52 1.30
CA VAL A 360 10.48 24.46 0.72
C VAL A 360 9.10 24.52 1.38
N PHE A 361 8.10 24.86 0.60
CA PHE A 361 6.71 24.87 0.99
C PHE A 361 6.07 23.54 0.64
N PHE A 362 5.23 23.03 1.53
CA PHE A 362 4.45 21.83 1.24
C PHE A 362 3.17 21.78 2.07
N GLY A 363 2.12 21.18 1.50
CA GLY A 363 0.96 20.75 2.25
C GLY A 363 1.18 19.37 2.87
N THR A 364 0.37 19.05 3.87
CA THR A 364 0.43 17.77 4.58
C THR A 364 -0.98 17.19 4.68
N MET A 365 -1.08 15.88 4.51
CA MET A 365 -2.34 15.14 4.59
C MET A 365 -2.17 13.98 5.55
N GLN A 366 -3.16 13.79 6.43
CA GLN A 366 -3.29 12.59 7.25
C GLN A 366 -4.39 11.72 6.65
N SER A 367 -4.14 10.42 6.54
CA SER A 367 -5.16 9.43 6.22
C SER A 367 -5.43 8.58 7.45
N LEU A 368 -6.70 8.52 7.83
CA LEU A 368 -7.20 7.57 8.81
C LEU A 368 -8.28 6.73 8.14
N ASP A 369 -7.95 5.47 7.84
CA ASP A 369 -8.84 4.52 7.16
C ASP A 369 -9.44 5.08 5.86
N GLY A 370 -8.61 5.74 5.05
CA GLY A 370 -9.00 6.32 3.77
C GLY A 370 -9.78 7.65 3.87
N ASN A 371 -9.98 8.20 5.07
CA ASN A 371 -10.45 9.56 5.27
C ASN A 371 -9.26 10.51 5.33
N LEU A 372 -9.22 11.47 4.40
CA LEU A 372 -8.12 12.41 4.26
C LEU A 372 -8.44 13.72 4.97
N THR A 373 -7.52 14.18 5.82
CA THR A 373 -7.62 15.47 6.51
C THR A 373 -6.32 16.26 6.31
N ALA A 374 -6.43 17.45 5.72
CA ALA A 374 -5.29 18.34 5.54
C ALA A 374 -4.77 18.81 6.90
N GLN A 375 -3.48 18.65 7.17
CA GLN A 375 -2.84 19.02 8.43
C GLN A 375 -2.17 20.41 8.39
N GLY A 376 -2.35 21.12 7.28
CA GLY A 376 -1.88 22.48 7.08
C GLY A 376 -0.70 22.57 6.12
N VAL A 377 -0.25 23.81 5.92
CA VAL A 377 0.84 24.16 5.01
C VAL A 377 2.06 24.56 5.82
N TYR A 378 3.22 24.05 5.45
CA TYR A 378 4.48 24.26 6.14
C TYR A 378 5.51 24.90 5.21
N ALA A 379 6.44 25.65 5.80
CA ALA A 379 7.65 26.15 5.16
C ALA A 379 8.87 25.62 5.90
N TYR A 380 9.76 24.94 5.19
CA TYR A 380 10.98 24.36 5.68
C TYR A 380 12.21 25.10 5.14
N GLN A 381 13.07 25.57 6.03
CA GLN A 381 14.32 26.23 5.71
C GLN A 381 15.47 25.22 5.77
N LEU A 382 16.08 24.94 4.62
CA LEU A 382 17.18 23.98 4.52
C LEU A 382 18.42 24.39 5.31
N ALA A 383 18.76 25.68 5.30
CA ALA A 383 20.03 26.17 5.83
C ALA A 383 20.21 25.91 7.34
N ASN A 384 19.11 25.90 8.08
CA ASN A 384 19.09 25.73 9.54
C ASN A 384 18.19 24.57 10.02
N ALA A 385 17.60 23.80 9.10
CA ALA A 385 16.66 22.73 9.36
C ALA A 385 15.47 23.15 10.26
N THR A 386 14.92 24.33 10.01
CA THR A 386 13.74 24.83 10.74
C THR A 386 12.48 24.71 9.91
N MET A 387 11.39 24.35 10.58
CA MET A 387 10.07 24.19 9.96
C MET A 387 9.07 25.09 10.68
N VAL A 388 8.25 25.79 9.91
CA VAL A 388 7.16 26.65 10.40
C VAL A 388 5.87 26.20 9.76
N GLN A 389 4.84 25.98 10.56
CA GLN A 389 3.48 25.81 10.04
C GLN A 389 2.96 27.20 9.65
N VAL A 390 2.79 27.42 8.35
CA VAL A 390 2.38 28.71 7.77
C VAL A 390 0.86 28.86 7.85
N LEU A 391 0.14 27.77 7.59
CA LEU A 391 -1.33 27.71 7.63
C LEU A 391 -1.79 26.50 8.47
N PRO A 392 -2.90 26.63 9.21
CA PRO A 392 -3.38 25.60 10.13
C PRO A 392 -3.96 24.37 9.42
N GLN A 393 -4.31 23.37 10.23
CA GLN A 393 -5.10 22.20 9.81
C GLN A 393 -6.38 22.62 9.06
N GLY A 394 -6.78 21.81 8.08
CA GLY A 394 -7.93 22.04 7.21
C GLY A 394 -7.60 22.76 5.92
N ILE A 395 -6.35 23.19 5.73
CA ILE A 395 -5.89 23.91 4.53
C ILE A 395 -4.81 23.09 3.82
N ASP A 396 -4.99 22.86 2.52
CA ASP A 396 -4.03 22.18 1.65
C ASP A 396 -3.40 23.15 0.63
N LEU A 397 -2.19 22.83 0.18
CA LEU A 397 -1.40 23.65 -0.74
C LEU A 397 -1.70 23.28 -2.19
N GLN A 398 -1.99 24.27 -3.04
CA GLN A 398 -2.14 24.10 -4.48
C GLN A 398 -0.93 24.63 -5.24
N ASP A 399 -0.42 25.83 -4.91
CA ASP A 399 0.74 26.41 -5.61
C ASP A 399 1.45 27.48 -4.75
N VAL A 400 2.69 27.83 -5.12
CA VAL A 400 3.51 28.88 -4.48
C VAL A 400 4.11 29.79 -5.53
N SER A 401 3.91 31.11 -5.36
CA SER A 401 4.47 32.09 -6.28
C SER A 401 6.00 32.04 -6.31
N ASP A 402 6.58 32.37 -7.46
CA ASP A 402 8.01 32.38 -7.71
C ASP A 402 8.76 33.31 -6.74
N ASP A 403 8.12 34.38 -6.27
CA ASP A 403 8.68 35.30 -5.28
C ASP A 403 8.46 34.85 -3.82
N SER A 404 7.85 33.68 -3.59
CA SER A 404 7.50 33.12 -2.28
C SER A 404 6.55 33.97 -1.43
N THR A 405 5.89 34.99 -1.99
CA THR A 405 5.05 35.90 -1.21
C THR A 405 3.57 35.56 -1.23
N ARG A 406 3.12 34.71 -2.15
CA ARG A 406 1.73 34.28 -2.30
C ARG A 406 1.62 32.77 -2.28
N LEU A 407 0.59 32.25 -1.61
CA LEU A 407 0.21 30.84 -1.62
C LEU A 407 -1.18 30.69 -2.22
N LEU A 408 -1.34 29.71 -3.11
CA LEU A 408 -2.63 29.25 -3.58
C LEU A 408 -2.99 28.03 -2.77
N VAL A 409 -4.11 28.07 -2.07
CA VAL A 409 -4.49 27.05 -1.09
C VAL A 409 -5.97 26.80 -1.13
N ASN A 410 -6.40 25.65 -0.62
CA ASN A 410 -7.82 25.34 -0.49
C ASN A 410 -8.17 24.81 0.89
N ALA A 411 -9.38 25.11 1.34
CA ALA A 411 -10.04 24.49 2.48
C ALA A 411 -11.29 23.76 1.99
N GLY A 412 -11.18 22.45 1.77
CA GLY A 412 -12.17 21.70 0.99
C GLY A 412 -12.39 22.35 -0.37
N SER A 413 -13.65 22.67 -0.69
CA SER A 413 -14.06 23.34 -1.92
C SER A 413 -13.83 24.87 -1.96
N THR A 414 -13.19 25.46 -0.96
CA THR A 414 -12.90 26.90 -0.95
C THR A 414 -11.47 27.16 -1.39
N LEU A 415 -11.26 27.66 -2.61
CA LEU A 415 -9.96 28.06 -3.15
C LEU A 415 -9.64 29.51 -2.80
N MET A 416 -8.42 29.78 -2.35
CA MET A 416 -7.99 31.08 -1.85
C MET A 416 -6.55 31.40 -2.25
N GLU A 417 -6.28 32.69 -2.48
CA GLU A 417 -4.93 33.25 -2.50
C GLU A 417 -4.62 33.86 -1.13
N VAL A 418 -3.46 33.51 -0.56
CA VAL A 418 -2.95 34.05 0.70
C VAL A 418 -1.66 34.84 0.44
N ASN A 419 -1.65 36.12 0.78
CA ASN A 419 -0.46 36.95 0.72
C ASN A 419 0.30 36.91 2.05
N LEU A 420 1.49 36.30 2.07
CA LEU A 420 2.30 36.11 3.27
C LEU A 420 2.92 37.42 3.81
N THR A 421 2.97 38.47 2.99
CA THR A 421 3.53 39.78 3.36
C THR A 421 2.48 40.67 4.01
N THR A 422 1.27 40.72 3.47
CA THR A 422 0.19 41.56 3.99
C THR A 422 -0.73 40.83 4.98
N GLY A 423 -0.73 39.49 4.94
CA GLY A 423 -1.69 38.65 5.65
C GLY A 423 -3.09 38.68 5.02
N GLU A 424 -3.22 39.18 3.80
CA GLU A 424 -4.49 39.26 3.08
C GLU A 424 -4.86 37.89 2.50
N ILE A 425 -6.13 37.53 2.62
CA ILE A 425 -6.70 36.30 2.06
C ILE A 425 -7.81 36.71 1.10
N THR A 426 -7.69 36.27 -0.16
CA THR A 426 -8.68 36.51 -1.20
C THR A 426 -9.30 35.19 -1.62
N GLN A 427 -10.61 35.04 -1.43
CA GLN A 427 -11.34 33.88 -1.96
C GLN A 427 -11.44 33.97 -3.48
N ILE A 428 -11.09 32.88 -4.16
CA ILE A 428 -11.16 32.74 -5.61
C ILE A 428 -12.43 31.98 -6.00
N SER A 429 -12.74 30.89 -5.30
CA SER A 429 -13.95 30.07 -5.50
C SER A 429 -14.40 29.44 -4.17
N ASP A 430 -15.71 29.24 -4.00
CA ASP A 430 -16.33 28.42 -2.95
C ASP A 430 -16.79 27.03 -3.44
N THR A 431 -16.66 26.77 -4.74
CA THR A 431 -17.04 25.51 -5.40
C THR A 431 -15.85 24.82 -6.08
N PHE A 432 -14.63 25.11 -5.66
CA PHE A 432 -13.41 24.46 -6.15
C PHE A 432 -13.52 22.92 -6.10
N ASN A 433 -13.05 22.26 -7.15
CA ASN A 433 -12.92 20.81 -7.17
C ASN A 433 -11.59 20.43 -6.53
N ASP A 434 -11.66 19.94 -5.29
CA ASP A 434 -10.51 19.56 -4.50
C ASP A 434 -10.15 18.08 -4.63
N LEU A 435 -10.79 17.29 -5.50
CA LEU A 435 -10.69 15.84 -5.48
C LEU A 435 -9.34 15.28 -6.00
N GLY A 436 -8.72 15.89 -7.01
CA GLY A 436 -7.42 15.43 -7.52
C GLY A 436 -6.22 15.94 -6.71
N GLN A 437 -5.01 15.57 -7.15
CA GLN A 437 -3.76 15.96 -6.47
C GLN A 437 -3.46 17.46 -6.65
N LEU A 438 -3.64 17.98 -7.86
CA LEU A 438 -3.46 19.38 -8.22
C LEU A 438 -4.71 19.88 -8.95
N GLY A 439 -5.51 20.70 -8.26
CA GLY A 439 -6.73 21.26 -8.81
C GLY A 439 -6.60 22.72 -9.26
N ALA A 440 -5.54 23.43 -8.82
CA ALA A 440 -5.30 24.81 -9.20
C ALA A 440 -3.81 25.16 -9.28
N TYR A 441 -3.44 26.09 -10.18
CA TYR A 441 -2.09 26.66 -10.27
C TYR A 441 -2.13 28.05 -10.91
N TRP A 442 -1.08 28.86 -10.72
CA TRP A 442 -0.93 30.14 -11.43
C TRP A 442 -0.42 29.95 -12.86
N ASN A 443 -0.89 30.79 -13.78
CA ASN A 443 -0.24 30.89 -15.08
C ASN A 443 1.20 31.42 -14.97
N GLU A 444 1.96 31.35 -16.07
CA GLU A 444 3.38 31.75 -16.11
C GLU A 444 3.64 33.20 -15.64
N THR A 445 2.69 34.10 -15.88
CA THR A 445 2.78 35.51 -15.47
C THR A 445 2.28 35.78 -14.04
N GLU A 446 1.75 34.76 -13.37
CA GLU A 446 1.14 34.80 -12.04
C GLU A 446 0.07 35.90 -11.84
N ASP A 447 -0.65 36.23 -12.90
CA ASP A 447 -1.73 37.21 -12.94
C ASP A 447 -3.11 36.59 -13.13
N ALA A 448 -3.17 35.27 -13.40
CA ALA A 448 -4.39 34.49 -13.45
C ALA A 448 -4.20 33.11 -12.79
N VAL A 449 -5.29 32.59 -12.21
CA VAL A 449 -5.35 31.25 -11.62
C VAL A 449 -6.13 30.34 -12.54
N ILE A 450 -5.56 29.19 -12.88
CA ILE A 450 -6.19 28.12 -13.63
C ILE A 450 -6.64 27.09 -12.59
N TYR A 451 -7.93 26.75 -12.55
CA TYR A 451 -8.48 25.86 -11.54
C TYR A 451 -9.70 25.08 -12.03
N LEU A 452 -9.98 23.96 -11.38
CA LEU A 452 -11.17 23.14 -11.60
C LEU A 452 -12.28 23.55 -10.62
N ASP A 453 -13.50 23.69 -11.12
CA ASP A 453 -14.63 24.18 -10.34
C ASP A 453 -15.88 23.30 -10.54
N ASN A 454 -16.53 22.92 -9.45
CA ASN A 454 -17.73 22.08 -9.47
C ASN A 454 -18.97 22.82 -9.98
N SER A 455 -18.96 24.16 -10.02
CA SER A 455 -20.05 24.97 -10.60
C SER A 455 -19.96 25.08 -12.12
N ASP A 456 -18.76 24.88 -12.69
CA ASP A 456 -18.48 24.86 -14.13
C ASP A 456 -17.48 23.74 -14.47
N PRO A 457 -17.86 22.46 -14.31
CA PRO A 457 -16.94 21.35 -14.50
C PRO A 457 -16.55 21.17 -15.97
N ILE A 458 -15.28 20.84 -16.20
CA ILE A 458 -14.82 20.42 -17.53
C ILE A 458 -15.19 18.94 -17.73
N GLU A 459 -16.29 18.71 -18.46
CA GLU A 459 -16.87 17.39 -18.67
C GLU A 459 -16.45 16.77 -20.00
N THR A 460 -16.23 15.46 -20.01
CA THR A 460 -16.06 14.65 -21.21
C THR A 460 -17.19 13.62 -21.33
N ASN A 461 -17.12 12.75 -22.34
CA ASN A 461 -18.04 11.63 -22.48
C ASN A 461 -17.72 10.45 -21.55
N THR A 462 -16.58 10.45 -20.86
CA THR A 462 -16.11 9.37 -19.99
C THR A 462 -16.06 9.76 -18.52
N GLY A 463 -15.86 11.04 -18.20
CA GLY A 463 -15.86 11.54 -16.82
C GLY A 463 -15.70 13.06 -16.78
N SER A 464 -15.13 13.56 -15.69
CA SER A 464 -14.86 14.99 -15.49
C SER A 464 -13.37 15.22 -15.22
N ALA A 465 -12.87 16.42 -15.53
CA ALA A 465 -11.54 16.82 -15.14
C ALA A 465 -11.39 16.81 -13.61
N PHE A 466 -10.33 16.20 -13.11
CA PHE A 466 -10.06 16.14 -11.68
C PHE A 466 -8.65 16.56 -11.29
N ASN A 467 -7.68 16.51 -12.22
CA ASN A 467 -6.30 16.88 -11.95
C ASN A 467 -5.76 17.72 -13.13
N LEU A 468 -5.10 18.83 -12.84
CA LEU A 468 -4.48 19.70 -13.82
C LEU A 468 -3.03 19.32 -14.07
N ILE A 469 -2.58 19.54 -15.30
CA ILE A 469 -1.20 19.34 -15.72
C ILE A 469 -0.67 20.70 -16.19
N PRO A 470 0.21 21.35 -15.40
CA PRO A 470 0.74 22.66 -15.75
C PRO A 470 1.48 22.63 -17.10
N ALA A 471 1.14 23.61 -17.94
CA ALA A 471 1.71 23.78 -19.28
C ALA A 471 2.06 25.27 -19.53
N PRO A 472 3.18 25.76 -18.96
CA PRO A 472 3.57 27.17 -19.11
C PRO A 472 3.75 27.56 -20.59
N GLY A 473 3.52 28.83 -20.91
CA GLY A 473 3.63 29.35 -22.27
C GLY A 473 2.52 28.92 -23.24
N THR A 474 1.47 28.22 -22.78
CA THR A 474 0.35 27.80 -23.63
C THR A 474 -1.01 28.25 -23.09
N ASP A 475 -1.94 28.56 -23.99
CA ASP A 475 -3.35 28.80 -23.65
C ASP A 475 -4.16 27.48 -23.55
N THR A 476 -3.49 26.33 -23.64
CA THR A 476 -4.12 25.00 -23.61
C THR A 476 -4.08 24.44 -22.20
N ILE A 477 -5.24 24.07 -21.67
CA ILE A 477 -5.34 23.39 -20.37
C ILE A 477 -5.21 21.89 -20.60
N TYR A 478 -4.27 21.26 -19.89
CA TYR A 478 -4.10 19.80 -19.88
C TYR A 478 -4.64 19.26 -18.56
N PHE A 479 -5.38 18.15 -18.62
CA PHE A 479 -6.00 17.59 -17.42
C PHE A 479 -6.21 16.08 -17.51
N ASP A 480 -6.15 15.40 -16.37
CA ASP A 480 -6.66 14.05 -16.22
C ASP A 480 -8.18 14.10 -16.10
N ASN A 481 -8.84 13.26 -16.88
CA ASN A 481 -10.28 13.06 -16.86
C ASN A 481 -10.62 11.73 -16.22
N GLY A 482 -11.68 11.68 -15.42
CA GLY A 482 -12.19 10.41 -14.91
C GLY A 482 -13.23 10.56 -13.83
N THR A 483 -13.20 9.65 -12.86
CA THR A 483 -14.11 9.68 -11.71
C THR A 483 -13.33 9.62 -10.41
N CYS A 484 -13.71 10.43 -9.44
CA CYS A 484 -13.09 10.47 -8.13
C CYS A 484 -14.12 10.13 -7.04
N PRO A 485 -14.09 8.91 -6.49
CA PRO A 485 -14.90 8.58 -5.32
C PRO A 485 -14.54 9.41 -4.08
N SER A 486 -13.30 9.88 -3.95
CA SER A 486 -12.86 10.80 -2.89
C SER A 486 -11.56 11.52 -3.27
N LYS A 487 -11.14 12.49 -2.43
CA LYS A 487 -9.82 13.15 -2.51
C LYS A 487 -8.70 12.14 -2.73
N ASP A 488 -7.79 12.44 -3.66
CA ASP A 488 -6.61 11.65 -4.04
C ASP A 488 -6.87 10.17 -4.41
N TYR A 489 -8.13 9.80 -4.61
CA TYR A 489 -8.54 8.48 -5.07
C TYR A 489 -9.44 8.64 -6.28
N CYS A 490 -8.81 8.64 -7.45
CA CYS A 490 -9.42 8.90 -8.74
C CYS A 490 -9.04 7.81 -9.74
N GLN A 491 -10.03 7.36 -10.50
CA GLN A 491 -9.82 6.47 -11.64
C GLN A 491 -9.73 7.33 -12.91
N SER A 492 -8.57 7.32 -13.55
CA SER A 492 -8.35 8.05 -14.80
C SER A 492 -8.92 7.27 -16.00
N ASP A 493 -9.67 7.96 -16.85
CA ASP A 493 -10.09 7.51 -18.18
C ASP A 493 -9.17 8.03 -19.30
N GLY A 494 -8.10 8.74 -18.92
CA GLY A 494 -7.11 9.30 -19.82
C GLY A 494 -6.93 10.81 -19.67
N VAL A 495 -5.97 11.33 -20.43
CA VAL A 495 -5.59 12.75 -20.43
C VAL A 495 -6.26 13.47 -21.58
N PHE A 496 -6.71 14.70 -21.34
CA PHE A 496 -7.38 15.54 -22.30
C PHE A 496 -6.77 16.94 -22.33
N THR A 497 -7.05 17.65 -23.42
CA THR A 497 -6.73 19.06 -23.58
C THR A 497 -7.99 19.88 -23.79
N LEU A 498 -7.99 21.13 -23.32
CA LEU A 498 -8.98 22.15 -23.60
C LEU A 498 -8.26 23.36 -24.22
N ASP A 499 -8.55 23.66 -25.48
CA ASP A 499 -7.94 24.78 -26.19
C ASP A 499 -8.64 26.13 -25.92
N ALA A 500 -8.06 27.22 -26.44
CA ALA A 500 -8.57 28.58 -26.27
C ALA A 500 -9.96 28.80 -26.91
N GLU A 501 -10.37 27.95 -27.84
CA GLU A 501 -11.71 27.95 -28.45
C GLU A 501 -12.73 27.16 -27.63
N GLY A 502 -12.31 26.51 -26.55
CA GLY A 502 -13.15 25.69 -25.69
C GLY A 502 -13.38 24.27 -26.21
N ILE A 503 -12.52 23.79 -27.12
CA ILE A 503 -12.62 22.44 -27.68
C ILE A 503 -11.84 21.47 -26.79
N ILE A 504 -12.54 20.43 -26.34
CA ILE A 504 -11.95 19.34 -25.57
C ILE A 504 -11.53 18.20 -26.52
N ALA A 505 -10.30 17.72 -26.39
CA ALA A 505 -9.77 16.61 -27.19
C ALA A 505 -8.97 15.61 -26.34
N PRO A 506 -9.08 14.29 -26.60
CA PRO A 506 -8.27 13.29 -25.90
C PRO A 506 -6.81 13.32 -26.37
N LEU A 507 -5.87 13.29 -25.42
CA LEU A 507 -4.44 13.15 -25.66
C LEU A 507 -4.04 11.67 -25.65
N THR A 508 -4.40 10.96 -26.71
CA THR A 508 -4.28 9.49 -26.79
C THR A 508 -2.82 9.03 -26.75
N GLY A 509 -2.53 8.03 -25.91
CA GLY A 509 -1.20 7.41 -25.78
C GLY A 509 -0.24 8.14 -24.83
N TYR A 510 -0.71 9.18 -24.13
CA TYR A 510 0.04 9.91 -23.12
C TYR A 510 -0.55 9.58 -21.74
N GLY A 511 0.21 8.89 -20.90
CA GLY A 511 -0.08 8.68 -19.49
C GLY A 511 0.85 9.55 -18.65
N GLN A 512 0.30 10.20 -17.61
CA GLN A 512 1.01 11.09 -16.69
C GLN A 512 1.92 12.12 -17.39
N PRO A 513 1.48 12.83 -18.45
CA PRO A 513 2.37 13.72 -19.16
C PRO A 513 2.79 14.90 -18.29
N ILE A 514 4.05 15.31 -18.42
CA ILE A 514 4.61 16.52 -17.80
C ILE A 514 5.25 17.35 -18.90
N ILE A 515 4.90 18.63 -18.95
CA ILE A 515 5.43 19.60 -19.92
C ILE A 515 6.58 20.38 -19.27
N SER A 516 7.65 20.62 -20.02
CA SER A 516 8.78 21.41 -19.52
C SER A 516 8.39 22.87 -19.29
N PRO A 517 9.06 23.59 -18.37
CA PRO A 517 8.75 25.00 -18.10
C PRO A 517 8.79 25.97 -19.29
N ASP A 518 9.50 25.62 -20.37
CA ASP A 518 9.56 26.39 -21.62
C ASP A 518 8.51 25.97 -22.66
N GLY A 519 7.72 24.94 -22.36
CA GLY A 519 6.71 24.38 -23.26
C GLY A 519 7.27 23.60 -24.45
N GLU A 520 8.58 23.34 -24.52
CA GLU A 520 9.20 22.67 -25.68
C GLU A 520 9.12 21.14 -25.61
N TRP A 521 9.21 20.56 -24.40
CA TRP A 521 9.28 19.12 -24.19
C TRP A 521 8.06 18.58 -23.44
N VAL A 522 7.68 17.36 -23.75
CA VAL A 522 6.76 16.54 -22.96
C VAL A 522 7.41 15.21 -22.61
N ALA A 523 7.34 14.84 -21.34
CA ALA A 523 7.71 13.52 -20.82
C ALA A 523 6.44 12.77 -20.44
N TYR A 524 6.33 11.48 -20.78
CA TYR A 524 5.11 10.70 -20.51
C TYR A 524 5.38 9.19 -20.54
N VAL A 525 4.50 8.40 -19.92
CA VAL A 525 4.47 6.94 -20.04
C VAL A 525 3.41 6.48 -21.03
N ASN A 526 3.56 5.29 -21.61
CA ASN A 526 2.53 4.73 -22.48
C ASN A 526 1.53 3.89 -21.68
N PRO A 527 0.26 4.33 -21.51
CA PRO A 527 -0.72 3.61 -20.71
C PRO A 527 -1.02 2.21 -21.27
N ASP A 528 -0.88 1.99 -22.59
CA ASP A 528 -1.11 0.66 -23.20
C ASP A 528 -0.06 -0.39 -22.76
N ALA A 529 1.04 0.04 -22.14
CA ALA A 529 2.05 -0.87 -21.59
C ALA A 529 1.67 -1.43 -20.21
N ALA A 530 0.66 -0.87 -19.55
CA ALA A 530 0.11 -1.40 -18.31
C ALA A 530 -0.79 -2.61 -18.63
N THR A 531 -0.33 -3.82 -18.32
CA THR A 531 -1.03 -5.06 -18.61
C THR A 531 -1.11 -5.95 -17.38
N ALA A 532 -2.02 -6.93 -17.38
CA ALA A 532 -2.08 -7.91 -16.31
C ALA A 532 -0.81 -8.77 -16.17
N GLU A 533 0.04 -8.88 -17.21
CA GLU A 533 1.28 -9.69 -17.16
C GLU A 533 2.40 -9.01 -16.36
N ASN A 534 2.44 -7.67 -16.40
CA ASN A 534 3.37 -6.84 -15.65
C ASN A 534 2.72 -6.13 -14.47
N TYR A 535 1.57 -6.63 -13.99
CA TYR A 535 0.82 -6.04 -12.88
C TYR A 535 0.62 -4.53 -13.05
N TYR A 536 0.34 -4.10 -14.29
CA TYR A 536 0.10 -2.71 -14.69
C TYR A 536 1.28 -1.74 -14.48
N HIS A 537 2.48 -2.22 -14.13
CA HIS A 537 3.68 -1.39 -14.00
C HIS A 537 4.29 -1.02 -15.36
N ILE A 538 4.59 0.27 -15.56
CA ILE A 538 5.21 0.77 -16.78
C ILE A 538 6.70 1.09 -16.52
N TYR A 539 7.59 0.24 -17.02
CA TYR A 539 9.03 0.30 -16.75
C TYR A 539 9.84 1.15 -17.75
N TYR A 540 9.17 1.92 -18.62
CA TYR A 540 9.83 2.77 -19.60
C TYR A 540 8.99 4.03 -19.88
N MET A 541 9.61 5.06 -20.42
CA MET A 541 8.91 6.31 -20.73
C MET A 541 9.35 6.91 -22.06
N PHE A 542 8.70 8.00 -22.47
CA PHE A 542 9.05 8.78 -23.64
C PHE A 542 9.36 10.21 -23.25
N VAL A 543 10.23 10.83 -24.05
CA VAL A 543 10.40 12.28 -24.09
C VAL A 543 10.26 12.72 -25.55
N GLU A 544 9.46 13.74 -25.80
CA GLU A 544 9.11 14.23 -27.13
C GLU A 544 9.14 15.75 -27.14
N ASP A 545 9.68 16.34 -28.21
CA ASP A 545 9.58 17.79 -28.45
C ASP A 545 8.21 18.05 -29.09
N LEU A 546 7.43 18.95 -28.49
CA LEU A 546 6.03 19.18 -28.82
C LEU A 546 5.83 19.79 -30.21
N GLU A 547 6.77 20.61 -30.70
CA GLU A 547 6.68 21.22 -32.03
C GLU A 547 6.93 20.20 -33.15
N THR A 548 7.95 19.36 -32.97
CA THR A 548 8.37 18.35 -33.95
C THR A 548 7.57 17.05 -33.84
N GLY A 549 6.94 16.82 -32.68
CA GLY A 549 6.09 15.68 -32.37
C GLY A 549 6.81 14.34 -32.49
N ILE A 550 6.11 13.32 -32.98
CA ILE A 550 6.60 11.93 -33.07
C ILE A 550 7.99 11.74 -33.72
N SER A 551 8.46 12.70 -34.54
CA SER A 551 9.78 12.63 -35.17
C SER A 551 10.94 12.87 -34.21
N SER A 552 10.71 13.54 -33.07
CA SER A 552 11.71 13.77 -32.02
C SER A 552 11.62 12.77 -30.86
N ARG A 553 10.51 12.02 -30.78
CA ARG A 553 10.20 11.08 -29.69
C ARG A 553 11.36 10.13 -29.41
N ARG A 554 11.78 10.09 -28.14
CA ARG A 554 12.84 9.22 -27.63
C ARG A 554 12.27 8.27 -26.58
N PRO A 555 12.29 6.95 -26.80
CA PRO A 555 12.03 5.99 -25.74
C PRO A 555 13.22 5.95 -24.78
N LEU A 556 12.93 6.09 -23.49
CA LEU A 556 13.90 5.94 -22.40
C LEU A 556 13.65 4.60 -21.71
N TYR A 557 14.63 3.71 -21.79
CA TYR A 557 14.62 2.42 -21.11
C TYR A 557 15.58 2.46 -19.92
N PHE A 558 15.17 1.80 -18.84
CA PHE A 558 15.92 1.72 -17.60
C PHE A 558 16.51 0.32 -17.42
N GLN A 559 17.23 0.10 -16.32
CA GLN A 559 17.85 -1.21 -16.08
C GLN A 559 16.79 -2.26 -15.76
N ASP A 560 16.90 -3.43 -16.40
CA ASP A 560 16.12 -4.61 -16.04
C ASP A 560 16.48 -5.07 -14.62
N GLU A 561 15.47 -5.34 -13.80
CA GLU A 561 15.65 -5.83 -12.43
C GLU A 561 15.14 -7.27 -12.32
N PRO A 562 16.04 -8.26 -12.23
CA PRO A 562 15.62 -9.65 -12.11
C PRO A 562 15.10 -9.93 -10.70
N GLY A 563 13.96 -10.60 -10.61
CA GLY A 563 13.39 -11.07 -9.35
C GLY A 563 12.12 -11.87 -9.59
N PHE A 564 11.72 -12.65 -8.59
CA PHE A 564 10.41 -13.30 -8.62
C PHE A 564 9.36 -12.23 -8.32
N GLU A 565 8.49 -11.97 -9.30
CA GLU A 565 7.46 -10.92 -9.26
C GLU A 565 8.02 -9.57 -8.80
N VAL A 566 9.10 -9.16 -9.48
CA VAL A 566 9.67 -7.81 -9.37
C VAL A 566 9.35 -7.09 -10.66
N TYR A 567 8.57 -6.03 -10.54
CA TYR A 567 8.05 -5.24 -11.65
C TYR A 567 8.41 -3.77 -11.39
N PRO A 568 9.48 -3.28 -12.02
CA PRO A 568 9.83 -1.88 -11.86
C PRO A 568 8.85 -0.96 -12.59
N GLU A 569 8.76 0.28 -12.12
CA GLU A 569 7.93 1.30 -12.73
C GLU A 569 8.61 2.68 -12.73
N VAL A 570 8.28 3.47 -13.75
CA VAL A 570 8.52 4.90 -13.77
C VAL A 570 7.48 5.55 -12.86
N GLU A 571 7.86 5.78 -11.61
CA GLU A 571 6.99 6.29 -10.55
C GLU A 571 6.53 7.73 -10.84
N SER A 572 7.48 8.61 -11.14
CA SER A 572 7.24 10.04 -11.33
C SER A 572 8.47 10.77 -11.87
N TYR A 573 8.27 11.95 -12.46
CA TYR A 573 9.33 12.73 -13.09
C TYR A 573 8.96 14.22 -13.20
N ALA A 574 9.98 15.10 -13.19
CA ALA A 574 9.79 16.53 -13.45
C ALA A 574 11.02 17.15 -14.11
N PHE A 575 10.75 18.10 -15.02
CA PHE A 575 11.79 18.90 -15.65
C PHE A 575 12.44 19.85 -14.64
N SER A 576 13.71 20.16 -14.84
CA SER A 576 14.39 21.24 -14.13
C SER A 576 13.74 22.59 -14.48
N PRO A 577 13.85 23.62 -13.60
CA PRO A 577 13.27 24.94 -13.86
C PRO A 577 13.73 25.60 -15.17
N ASP A 578 14.93 25.24 -15.64
CA ASP A 578 15.51 25.73 -16.89
C ASP A 578 15.24 24.82 -18.10
N SER A 579 14.37 23.82 -17.95
CA SER A 579 13.99 22.79 -18.95
C SER A 579 15.13 21.93 -19.49
N SER A 580 16.36 22.12 -19.02
CA SER A 580 17.55 21.47 -19.59
C SER A 580 17.70 20.01 -19.20
N ARG A 581 16.99 19.57 -18.15
CA ARG A 581 17.08 18.24 -17.56
C ARG A 581 15.72 17.72 -17.12
N LEU A 582 15.61 16.39 -17.05
CA LEU A 582 14.44 15.69 -16.51
C LEU A 582 14.90 14.73 -15.41
N PHE A 583 14.43 14.98 -14.18
CA PHE A 583 14.58 14.05 -13.06
C PHE A 583 13.53 12.95 -13.18
N ILE A 584 13.94 11.72 -12.94
CA ILE A 584 13.07 10.54 -13.03
C ILE A 584 13.27 9.69 -11.78
N LEU A 585 12.18 9.43 -11.08
CA LEU A 585 12.10 8.48 -9.99
C LEU A 585 11.59 7.14 -10.53
N TYR A 586 12.33 6.07 -10.25
CA TYR A 586 12.07 4.72 -10.71
C TYR A 586 11.96 3.80 -9.51
N ASN A 587 10.82 3.15 -9.35
CA ASN A 587 10.52 2.28 -8.23
C ASN A 587 10.73 0.83 -8.65
N VAL A 588 11.65 0.13 -7.99
CA VAL A 588 11.82 -1.32 -8.17
C VAL A 588 10.86 -1.99 -7.20
N TYR A 589 9.64 -2.22 -7.66
CA TYR A 589 8.58 -2.77 -6.84
C TYR A 589 8.58 -4.30 -6.89
N SER A 590 8.22 -4.94 -5.79
CA SER A 590 7.94 -6.37 -5.75
C SER A 590 6.48 -6.58 -5.47
N GLU A 591 5.78 -7.19 -6.42
CA GLU A 591 4.40 -7.66 -6.26
C GLU A 591 4.34 -8.83 -5.27
N TYR A 592 5.38 -9.65 -5.18
CA TYR A 592 5.41 -10.73 -4.18
C TYR A 592 5.54 -10.23 -2.74
N TYR A 593 6.37 -9.20 -2.50
CA TYR A 593 6.54 -8.61 -1.17
C TYR A 593 5.65 -7.38 -0.93
N GLU A 594 4.92 -6.94 -1.95
CA GLU A 594 4.08 -5.73 -2.03
C GLU A 594 4.74 -4.53 -1.35
N ARG A 595 5.92 -4.18 -1.84
CA ARG A 595 6.68 -3.02 -1.38
C ARG A 595 7.74 -2.62 -2.38
N SER A 596 8.12 -1.34 -2.33
CA SER A 596 9.36 -0.88 -2.97
C SER A 596 10.55 -1.64 -2.38
N LEU A 597 11.36 -2.28 -3.23
CA LEU A 597 12.64 -2.87 -2.84
C LEU A 597 13.75 -1.81 -2.85
N ARG A 598 13.60 -0.82 -3.73
CA ARG A 598 14.59 0.21 -4.00
C ARG A 598 13.97 1.34 -4.80
N LEU A 599 14.26 2.57 -4.39
CA LEU A 599 14.06 3.74 -5.24
C LEU A 599 15.37 4.07 -5.96
N GLN A 600 15.27 4.22 -7.28
CA GLN A 600 16.37 4.51 -8.17
C GLN A 600 16.07 5.84 -8.87
N THR A 601 17.06 6.71 -8.95
CA THR A 601 16.91 7.99 -9.64
C THR A 601 17.69 7.97 -10.95
N TYR A 602 17.13 8.64 -11.96
CA TYR A 602 17.77 8.89 -13.25
C TYR A 602 17.66 10.37 -13.62
N MET A 603 18.56 10.80 -14.48
CA MET A 603 18.59 12.16 -15.03
C MET A 603 18.73 12.08 -16.54
N TRP A 604 17.81 12.69 -17.27
CA TRP A 604 17.92 12.88 -18.72
C TRP A 604 18.34 14.32 -19.03
N ASP A 605 19.27 14.49 -19.96
CA ASP A 605 19.78 15.79 -20.41
C ASP A 605 19.21 16.13 -21.78
N ALA A 606 18.49 17.25 -21.90
CA ALA A 606 17.76 17.61 -23.11
C ALA A 606 18.67 17.92 -24.30
N ASN A 607 19.83 18.53 -24.04
CA ASN A 607 20.78 18.95 -25.07
C ASN A 607 21.48 17.76 -25.75
N THR A 608 21.89 16.77 -24.96
CA THR A 608 22.63 15.60 -25.43
C THR A 608 21.72 14.41 -25.69
N GLY A 609 20.55 14.38 -25.06
CA GLY A 609 19.64 13.25 -25.03
C GLY A 609 20.15 12.05 -24.23
N ILE A 610 21.20 12.23 -23.42
CA ILE A 610 21.80 11.16 -22.63
C ILE A 610 21.03 11.00 -21.33
N ILE A 611 20.85 9.74 -20.90
CA ILE A 611 20.33 9.38 -19.59
C ILE A 611 21.45 8.86 -18.68
N TYR A 612 21.42 9.28 -17.42
CA TYR A 612 22.40 8.92 -16.40
C TYR A 612 21.71 8.30 -15.18
N ASN A 613 22.30 7.25 -14.62
CA ASN A 613 21.91 6.76 -13.29
C ASN A 613 22.38 7.77 -12.23
N PHE A 614 21.43 8.27 -11.43
CA PHE A 614 21.66 9.33 -10.46
C PHE A 614 21.63 8.89 -9.00
N GLY A 615 21.82 7.59 -8.76
CA GLY A 615 21.91 7.02 -7.41
C GLY A 615 20.62 6.35 -6.96
N LYS A 616 20.71 5.61 -5.87
CA LYS A 616 19.63 4.80 -5.32
C LYS A 616 19.57 4.88 -3.80
N VAL A 617 18.39 4.63 -3.26
CA VAL A 617 18.19 4.32 -1.86
C VAL A 617 17.72 2.87 -1.75
N ASP A 618 18.57 2.02 -1.19
CA ASP A 618 18.25 0.62 -0.90
C ASP A 618 17.53 0.53 0.46
N GLY A 619 16.65 -0.46 0.64
CA GLY A 619 16.05 -0.76 1.94
C GLY A 619 14.89 0.16 2.35
N VAL A 620 14.44 1.05 1.47
CA VAL A 620 13.18 1.80 1.64
C VAL A 620 12.01 0.88 1.33
N SER A 621 11.82 -0.10 2.22
CA SER A 621 10.74 -1.08 2.16
C SER A 621 9.41 -0.35 2.36
N GLY A 622 8.83 0.15 1.26
CA GLY A 622 7.57 0.88 1.30
C GLY A 622 7.71 2.39 1.46
N SER A 623 8.52 3.05 0.63
CA SER A 623 8.39 4.51 0.49
C SER A 623 6.98 4.83 -0.01
N LEU A 624 6.11 5.31 0.87
CA LEU A 624 4.73 5.67 0.54
C LEU A 624 4.67 7.09 0.01
N ASN A 625 4.15 7.27 -1.19
CA ASN A 625 3.91 8.58 -1.80
C ASN A 625 5.17 9.48 -1.81
N PRO A 626 6.25 9.06 -2.52
CA PRO A 626 7.46 9.85 -2.58
C PRO A 626 7.21 11.21 -3.24
N ARG A 627 7.66 12.30 -2.60
CA ARG A 627 7.59 13.65 -3.17
C ARG A 627 8.97 14.20 -3.44
N TYR A 628 9.09 15.10 -4.40
CA TYR A 628 10.36 15.76 -4.72
C TYR A 628 10.14 17.16 -5.26
N THR A 629 11.19 17.97 -5.19
CA THR A 629 11.21 19.31 -5.80
C THR A 629 12.63 19.66 -6.24
N TRP A 630 12.72 20.39 -7.34
CA TRP A 630 13.95 21.03 -7.80
C TRP A 630 14.23 22.29 -7.00
N SER A 631 15.51 22.63 -6.81
CA SER A 631 15.89 23.99 -6.37
C SER A 631 15.59 25.01 -7.47
N PRO A 632 15.30 26.27 -7.13
CA PRO A 632 15.04 27.32 -8.12
C PRO A 632 16.16 27.50 -9.15
N ASP A 633 17.40 27.23 -8.77
CA ASP A 633 18.56 27.32 -9.66
C ASP A 633 18.83 26.06 -10.50
N GLY A 634 18.02 25.01 -10.35
CA GLY A 634 18.13 23.73 -11.06
C GLY A 634 19.35 22.88 -10.68
N ASN A 635 20.06 23.22 -9.60
CA ASN A 635 21.29 22.51 -9.20
C ASN A 635 21.08 21.44 -8.14
N GLN A 636 19.92 21.40 -7.46
CA GLN A 636 19.64 20.47 -6.39
C GLN A 636 18.24 19.88 -6.52
N ILE A 637 18.07 18.70 -5.95
CA ILE A 637 16.79 18.01 -5.84
C ILE A 637 16.63 17.54 -4.42
N LEU A 638 15.44 17.77 -3.87
CA LEU A 638 15.01 17.20 -2.61
C LEU A 638 14.02 16.08 -2.86
N LEU A 639 14.16 15.01 -2.10
CA LEU A 639 13.32 13.82 -2.15
C LEU A 639 12.84 13.49 -0.74
N PHE A 640 11.53 13.45 -0.56
CA PHE A 640 10.82 13.19 0.68
C PHE A 640 10.26 11.77 0.62
N LEU A 641 10.72 10.89 1.50
CA LEU A 641 10.38 9.48 1.51
C LEU A 641 9.68 9.12 2.81
N THR A 642 8.45 8.60 2.71
CA THR A 642 7.66 8.15 3.87
C THR A 642 7.89 6.67 4.12
N SER A 643 8.36 6.26 5.29
CA SER A 643 8.58 4.85 5.63
C SER A 643 7.78 4.45 6.87
N LEU A 644 7.29 3.20 6.91
CA LEU A 644 6.72 2.59 8.11
C LEU A 644 7.83 1.92 8.94
N LEU A 645 8.04 2.39 10.17
CA LEU A 645 9.03 1.84 11.08
C LEU A 645 8.52 0.57 11.78
N ASP A 646 9.42 -0.26 12.31
CA ASP A 646 9.08 -1.53 12.99
C ASP A 646 8.11 -1.38 14.19
N ASN A 647 8.03 -0.18 14.77
CA ASN A 647 7.12 0.14 15.86
C ASN A 647 5.74 0.64 15.40
N GLY A 648 5.46 0.66 14.09
CA GLY A 648 4.21 1.11 13.49
C GLY A 648 4.14 2.62 13.23
N THR A 649 5.20 3.38 13.51
CA THR A 649 5.24 4.83 13.27
C THR A 649 5.60 5.11 11.80
N TYR A 650 4.85 5.98 11.14
CA TYR A 650 5.21 6.54 9.85
C TYR A 650 6.23 7.67 10.05
N GLN A 651 7.23 7.74 9.19
CA GLN A 651 8.28 8.76 9.24
C GLN A 651 8.61 9.28 7.84
N ILE A 652 8.69 10.60 7.70
CA ILE A 652 9.18 11.23 6.47
C ILE A 652 10.63 11.64 6.63
N ALA A 653 11.50 11.09 5.78
CA ALA A 653 12.90 11.45 5.67
C ALA A 653 13.15 12.30 4.42
N LEU A 654 14.05 13.28 4.55
CA LEU A 654 14.46 14.19 3.49
C LEU A 654 15.86 13.82 2.99
N TYR A 655 15.96 13.55 1.70
CA TYR A 655 17.20 13.28 0.98
C TYR A 655 17.49 14.42 0.00
N ARG A 656 18.78 14.69 -0.24
CA ARG A 656 19.25 15.71 -1.17
C ARG A 656 20.19 15.12 -2.20
N THR A 657 20.01 15.57 -3.43
CA THR A 657 20.93 15.35 -4.54
C THR A 657 21.45 16.69 -5.02
N ASP A 658 22.77 16.87 -5.06
CA ASP A 658 23.43 18.10 -5.49
C ASP A 658 24.22 17.84 -6.78
N LEU A 659 23.80 18.49 -7.86
CA LEU A 659 24.36 18.31 -9.20
C LEU A 659 25.70 19.03 -9.37
N THR A 660 26.03 19.96 -8.48
CA THR A 660 27.27 20.74 -8.46
C THR A 660 28.39 19.98 -7.76
N SER A 661 28.10 19.42 -6.59
CA SER A 661 29.05 18.59 -5.83
C SER A 661 29.13 17.16 -6.37
N GLY A 662 28.03 16.68 -6.98
CA GLY A 662 27.86 15.30 -7.43
C GLY A 662 27.42 14.35 -6.31
N GLU A 663 27.10 14.86 -5.12
CA GLU A 663 26.49 14.10 -4.03
C GLU A 663 25.06 13.70 -4.40
N LYS A 664 24.71 12.46 -4.10
CA LYS A 664 23.47 11.83 -4.55
C LYS A 664 22.75 11.22 -3.36
N LEU A 665 21.48 11.60 -3.17
CA LEU A 665 20.61 11.04 -2.15
C LEU A 665 21.24 11.04 -0.75
N GLU A 666 21.88 12.15 -0.38
CA GLU A 666 22.39 12.39 0.97
C GLU A 666 21.20 12.57 1.92
N LEU A 667 21.15 11.80 3.00
CA LEU A 667 20.14 11.98 4.04
C LEU A 667 20.40 13.30 4.79
N VAL A 668 19.52 14.28 4.58
CA VAL A 668 19.59 15.61 5.22
C VAL A 668 18.88 15.59 6.57
N GLN A 669 17.71 14.98 6.63
CA GLN A 669 16.91 14.89 7.85
C GLN A 669 16.15 13.57 7.91
N ASN A 670 16.34 12.80 8.98
CA ASN A 670 15.74 11.47 9.09
C ASN A 670 14.27 11.48 9.54
N GLY A 671 13.84 12.50 10.27
CA GLY A 671 12.47 12.63 10.75
C GLY A 671 12.02 14.07 10.61
N LEU A 672 11.56 14.43 9.42
CA LEU A 672 10.88 15.70 9.18
C LEU A 672 9.53 15.71 9.91
N PHE A 673 8.84 14.57 9.87
CA PHE A 673 7.63 14.26 10.62
C PHE A 673 7.66 12.80 11.08
N SER A 674 6.95 12.50 12.16
CA SER A 674 6.83 11.15 12.69
C SER A 674 5.52 11.01 13.46
N GLU A 675 4.59 10.19 12.95
CA GLU A 675 3.25 10.02 13.52
C GLU A 675 2.80 8.56 13.47
N MET A 676 1.82 8.18 14.30
CA MET A 676 1.26 6.82 14.30
C MET A 676 0.29 6.58 13.14
N ASP A 677 -0.48 7.60 12.78
CA ASP A 677 -1.39 7.53 11.64
C ASP A 677 -0.61 7.78 10.34
N TYR A 678 -1.10 7.22 9.23
CA TYR A 678 -0.47 7.46 7.94
C TYR A 678 -0.60 8.93 7.56
N PHE A 679 0.51 9.53 7.15
CA PHE A 679 0.55 10.90 6.68
C PHE A 679 1.51 11.02 5.50
N TYR A 680 1.27 11.99 4.62
CA TYR A 680 2.10 12.24 3.44
C TYR A 680 2.13 13.74 3.09
N LEU A 681 3.12 14.12 2.28
CA LEU A 681 3.19 15.48 1.73
C LEU A 681 2.34 15.56 0.46
N THR A 682 1.57 16.64 0.31
CA THR A 682 0.76 16.90 -0.89
C THR A 682 1.64 17.59 -1.95
N ASN A 683 1.29 18.80 -2.40
CA ASN A 683 2.11 19.56 -3.32
C ASN A 683 3.34 20.11 -2.60
N VAL A 684 4.50 20.12 -3.28
CA VAL A 684 5.80 20.52 -2.72
C VAL A 684 6.49 21.47 -3.69
N TYR A 685 6.90 22.63 -3.20
CA TYR A 685 7.56 23.67 -4.00
C TYR A 685 8.78 24.23 -3.27
N TRP A 686 9.91 24.32 -3.95
CA TRP A 686 11.07 25.05 -3.45
C TRP A 686 11.16 26.40 -4.15
N ARG A 687 11.03 27.48 -3.37
CA ARG A 687 11.07 28.86 -3.84
C ARG A 687 12.11 29.68 -3.09
#